data_AF-A0A8D3E0V0-F1
#
_entry.id   AF-A0A8D3E0V0-F1
#
_cell.length_a   1.000
_cell.length_b   1.000
_cell.length_c   1.000
_cell.angle_alpha   90.00
_cell.angle_beta   90.00
_cell.angle_gamma   90.00
#
_symmetry.space_group_name_H-M   'P 1'
#
loop_
_entity.id
_entity.type
_entity.pdbx_description
1 polymer ?
#
loop_
_entity_poly.entity_id
_entity_poly.type
_entity_poly.pdbx_seq_one_letter_code
_entity_poly.pdbx_strand_id
1 'polypeptide(L)'
;RSELKQAKRIVVKLGSAVVTRGDECGLALGRLASIVEQVAVLQNQGREMMIVTSGAVAFGKQRLRHEILLSQSVRQALHSGQNQLKEMSIPVLEARACAAAGQSGLMALYEAMFTQYSTCTAQILVTNLDFHDEQKRRNLNSTLYELLRMNIVPIINTNDAVGAPPVPNSDLQGGNVMSIKDNDSLAARLAVEMKADLLIALSDVEGLYDSPPGTDDAKLIDIFYPGDQQLITYGTKSRVGMGGMEAKVKSALWALEGGTSVVIASGTHPKVTGHVITDIVEGKKVGTFFSEVKPAGPTVEQQTEMARHAGRSLASLHPEQRGEIIYSLAELLTEKKDEILSANRKDLELATASGRLSQALINRLSLSTAKLNSLAIGLRQLAVSSMDSVGRVIRRTRVANNLELEQITVPIGVLLVIFESRPDCLPQVSALAIASGNALLLKGGKEAANTNKILHQLTQEALSIHGVSDAIQLVSTREEVEDLCRLEKMIDLIIPRGSSQLVREIQRAAKGIPVLGHSEGVCHVYIDSDASIDKTIDIVRDSKCDYPAACNAMETLLIHRDLLRTPIFDQIIDMLRTEHVKIHAGPQFASYLTFSPSEVKSLRTEYGDLECCIEVVDSMQDAVDHIHKYGSSHTDVIVTDNEETAQQFLQQVDSACVFWNASSRFADGYRFGLGAEVGISTARIHARGPVGLEGLLTTKWILRGEGHTVVDFSEQGSLKYLHENIPVPHRSFN
;
A
#
# COMPACT_ATOMS: atom_id res chain seq x y z
N ARG A 1 -9.38 9.63 -0.63
CA ARG A 1 -10.01 10.72 0.16
C ARG A 1 -9.04 11.90 0.31
N SER A 2 -8.33 12.29 -0.75
CA SER A 2 -7.23 13.26 -0.67
C SER A 2 -7.67 14.68 -0.33
N GLU A 3 -8.93 15.00 -0.62
CA GLU A 3 -9.57 16.29 -0.27
C GLU A 3 -9.57 16.57 1.24
N LEU A 4 -9.59 15.53 2.08
CA LEU A 4 -9.56 15.67 3.54
C LEU A 4 -8.26 16.34 4.04
N LYS A 5 -7.15 16.22 3.28
CA LYS A 5 -5.88 16.90 3.61
C LYS A 5 -6.04 18.41 3.70
N GLN A 6 -6.96 18.97 2.91
CA GLN A 6 -7.22 20.40 2.80
C GLN A 6 -8.24 20.91 3.83
N ALA A 7 -8.86 20.04 4.64
CA ALA A 7 -9.84 20.42 5.64
C ALA A 7 -9.23 21.37 6.68
N LYS A 8 -9.71 22.61 6.74
CA LYS A 8 -9.18 23.63 7.64
C LYS A 8 -9.94 23.62 8.97
N ARG A 9 -11.27 23.59 8.93
CA ARG A 9 -12.14 23.58 10.11
C ARG A 9 -12.71 22.20 10.33
N ILE A 10 -12.42 21.60 11.48
CA ILE A 10 -12.71 20.20 11.77
C ILE A 10 -13.48 20.08 13.09
N VAL A 11 -14.61 19.38 13.05
CA VAL A 11 -15.38 19.00 14.23
C VAL A 11 -15.09 17.54 14.56
N VAL A 12 -14.64 17.26 15.79
CA VAL A 12 -14.43 15.90 16.29
C VAL A 12 -15.49 15.59 17.33
N LYS A 13 -16.37 14.63 17.04
CA LYS A 13 -17.38 14.15 17.96
C LYS A 13 -16.88 12.92 18.70
N LEU A 14 -16.98 12.93 20.02
CA LEU A 14 -16.65 11.81 20.89
C LEU A 14 -17.93 11.21 21.47
N GLY A 15 -18.23 9.96 21.10
CA GLY A 15 -19.32 9.21 21.72
C GLY A 15 -19.05 8.83 23.17
N SER A 16 -20.10 8.56 23.95
CA SER A 16 -19.95 8.15 25.37
C SER A 16 -19.02 6.95 25.54
N ALA A 17 -19.13 5.94 24.67
CA ALA A 17 -18.28 4.74 24.69
C ALA A 17 -16.80 5.02 24.35
N VAL A 18 -16.51 6.14 23.67
CA VAL A 18 -15.14 6.62 23.42
C VAL A 18 -14.60 7.27 24.69
N VAL A 19 -15.41 8.09 25.38
CA VAL A 19 -15.00 8.83 26.57
C VAL A 19 -14.89 7.93 27.81
N THR A 20 -15.73 6.90 27.93
CA THR A 20 -15.77 6.00 29.10
C THR A 20 -15.07 4.66 28.86
N ARG A 21 -14.69 3.98 29.94
CA ARG A 21 -14.19 2.61 29.93
C ARG A 21 -15.32 1.60 29.64
N GLY A 22 -14.95 0.40 29.21
CA GLY A 22 -15.89 -0.67 28.87
C GLY A 22 -16.63 -1.28 30.08
N ASP A 23 -16.11 -1.09 31.29
CA ASP A 23 -16.78 -1.43 32.56
C ASP A 23 -17.78 -0.35 33.03
N GLU A 24 -17.97 0.71 32.22
CA GLU A 24 -18.85 1.85 32.50
C GLU A 24 -18.49 2.61 33.79
N CYS A 25 -17.32 2.31 34.38
CA CYS A 25 -16.83 2.84 35.63
C CYS A 25 -15.62 3.74 35.36
N GLY A 26 -15.91 4.89 34.76
CA GLY A 26 -14.96 6.00 34.61
C GLY A 26 -14.41 6.22 33.22
N LEU A 27 -13.43 7.12 33.15
CA LEU A 27 -12.94 7.69 31.90
C LEU A 27 -11.82 6.84 31.29
N ALA A 28 -11.83 6.73 29.97
CA ALA A 28 -10.78 6.08 29.20
C ALA A 28 -9.60 7.05 28.98
N LEU A 29 -8.85 7.35 30.05
CA LEU A 29 -7.82 8.40 30.03
C LEU A 29 -6.78 8.23 28.93
N GLY A 30 -6.23 7.03 28.71
CA GLY A 30 -5.23 6.81 27.66
C GLY A 30 -5.75 7.11 26.25
N ARG A 31 -7.02 6.77 26.00
CA ARG A 31 -7.70 7.05 24.72
C ARG A 31 -8.01 8.53 24.57
N LEU A 32 -8.48 9.19 25.63
CA LEU A 32 -8.70 10.64 25.63
C LEU A 32 -7.39 11.40 25.40
N ALA A 33 -6.29 10.98 26.04
CA ALA A 33 -4.98 11.57 25.86
C ALA A 33 -4.52 11.48 24.39
N SER A 34 -4.65 10.31 23.76
CA SER A 34 -4.32 10.14 22.34
C SER A 34 -5.17 11.00 21.40
N ILE A 35 -6.46 11.15 21.69
CA ILE A 35 -7.36 12.03 20.92
C ILE A 35 -6.96 13.51 21.10
N VAL A 36 -6.69 13.93 22.33
CA VAL A 36 -6.26 15.29 22.65
C VAL A 36 -4.94 15.62 21.97
N GLU A 37 -3.98 14.70 22.00
CA GLU A 37 -2.70 14.82 21.29
C GLU A 37 -2.92 15.09 19.79
N GLN A 38 -3.72 14.26 19.13
CA GLN A 38 -4.00 14.41 17.69
C GLN A 38 -4.69 15.74 17.38
N VAL A 39 -5.67 16.15 18.18
CA VAL A 39 -6.37 17.43 18.01
C VAL A 39 -5.42 18.61 18.22
N ALA A 40 -4.57 18.56 19.25
CA ALA A 40 -3.60 19.61 19.54
C ALA A 40 -2.53 19.72 18.44
N VAL A 41 -2.04 18.59 17.91
CA VAL A 41 -1.11 18.57 16.77
C VAL A 41 -1.74 19.26 15.55
N LEU A 42 -2.98 18.93 15.21
CA LEU A 42 -3.68 19.55 14.08
C LEU A 42 -3.97 21.04 14.32
N GLN A 43 -4.34 21.42 15.55
CA GLN A 43 -4.52 22.83 15.94
C GLN A 43 -3.20 23.62 15.76
N ASN A 44 -2.09 23.05 16.22
CA ASN A 44 -0.76 23.66 16.11
C ASN A 44 -0.23 23.72 14.66
N GLN A 45 -0.77 22.89 13.76
CA GLN A 45 -0.55 22.98 12.31
C GLN A 45 -1.41 24.07 11.64
N GLY A 46 -2.21 24.83 12.40
CA GLY A 46 -3.05 25.92 11.91
C GLY A 46 -4.46 25.52 11.49
N ARG A 47 -4.93 24.34 11.89
CA ARG A 47 -6.33 23.91 11.69
C ARG A 47 -7.22 24.47 12.81
N GLU A 48 -8.49 24.68 12.50
CA GLU A 48 -9.51 25.17 13.43
C GLU A 48 -10.29 23.98 14.01
N MET A 49 -9.87 23.49 15.18
CA MET A 49 -10.44 22.28 15.79
C MET A 49 -11.55 22.61 16.78
N MET A 50 -12.63 21.81 16.75
CA MET A 50 -13.72 21.84 17.74
C MET A 50 -14.02 20.43 18.22
N ILE A 51 -14.29 20.25 19.52
CA ILE A 51 -14.67 18.96 20.09
C ILE A 51 -16.13 19.00 20.56
N VAL A 52 -16.92 18.03 20.11
CA VAL A 52 -18.25 17.74 20.67
C VAL A 52 -18.14 16.47 21.51
N THR A 53 -18.19 16.61 22.83
CA THR A 53 -17.95 15.47 23.74
C THR A 53 -19.24 14.94 24.34
N SER A 54 -19.19 13.72 24.89
CA SER A 54 -20.29 13.05 25.60
C SER A 54 -19.76 12.46 26.92
N GLY A 55 -20.60 11.73 27.67
CA GLY A 55 -20.14 10.94 28.83
C GLY A 55 -20.13 11.67 30.17
N ALA A 56 -20.54 12.95 30.23
CA ALA A 56 -20.68 13.70 31.49
C ALA A 56 -21.57 12.98 32.51
N VAL A 57 -22.74 12.47 32.11
CA VAL A 57 -23.64 11.72 33.01
C VAL A 57 -22.97 10.46 33.56
N ALA A 58 -22.26 9.70 32.71
CA ALA A 58 -21.59 8.46 33.13
C ALA A 58 -20.46 8.75 34.12
N PHE A 59 -19.63 9.75 33.83
CA PHE A 59 -18.56 10.16 34.73
C PHE A 59 -19.09 10.72 36.06
N GLY A 60 -20.15 11.53 36.02
CA GLY A 60 -20.80 12.05 37.21
C GLY A 60 -21.41 10.96 38.09
N LYS A 61 -22.03 9.93 37.50
CA LYS A 61 -22.52 8.76 38.25
C LYS A 61 -21.40 8.10 39.05
N GLN A 62 -20.23 7.90 38.44
CA GLN A 62 -19.08 7.34 39.14
C GLN A 62 -18.60 8.27 40.27
N ARG A 63 -18.40 9.55 39.96
CA ARG A 63 -17.88 10.54 40.92
C ARG A 63 -18.79 10.70 42.13
N LEU A 64 -20.09 10.83 41.90
CA LEU A 64 -21.09 10.95 42.98
C LEU A 64 -21.24 9.66 43.78
N ARG A 65 -21.17 8.48 43.15
CA ARG A 65 -21.14 7.20 43.88
C ARG A 65 -19.93 7.11 44.81
N HIS A 66 -18.75 7.48 44.30
CA HIS A 66 -17.53 7.49 45.10
C HIS A 66 -17.64 8.46 46.30
N GLU A 67 -18.18 9.66 46.08
CA GLU A 67 -18.38 10.65 47.15
C GLU A 67 -19.41 10.19 48.20
N ILE A 68 -20.48 9.52 47.77
CA ILE A 68 -21.46 8.92 48.68
C ILE A 68 -20.80 7.81 49.51
N LEU A 69 -19.99 6.94 48.92
CA LEU A 69 -19.27 5.88 49.65
C LEU A 69 -18.27 6.46 50.66
N LEU A 70 -17.50 7.49 50.27
CA LEU A 70 -16.57 8.17 51.18
C LEU A 70 -17.30 8.83 52.35
N SER A 71 -18.37 9.60 52.06
CA SER A 71 -19.17 10.26 53.11
C SER A 71 -19.90 9.26 54.01
N GLN A 72 -20.28 8.09 53.50
CA GLN A 72 -20.82 6.99 54.30
C GLN A 72 -19.79 6.43 55.28
N SER A 73 -18.55 6.20 54.84
CA SER A 73 -17.48 5.71 55.71
C SER A 73 -17.14 6.70 56.85
N VAL A 74 -17.11 8.00 56.54
CA VAL A 74 -16.91 9.07 57.53
C VAL A 74 -18.10 9.18 58.49
N ARG A 75 -19.34 9.12 58.00
CA ARG A 75 -20.53 9.12 58.87
C ARG A 75 -20.60 7.89 59.76
N GLN A 76 -20.21 6.72 59.28
CA GLN A 76 -20.12 5.50 60.09
C GLN A 76 -19.04 5.60 61.17
N ALA A 77 -17.87 6.18 60.86
CA ALA A 77 -16.81 6.42 61.85
C ALA A 77 -17.23 7.42 62.94
N LEU A 78 -17.99 8.47 62.57
CA LEU A 78 -18.49 9.49 63.48
C LEU A 78 -19.72 9.05 64.30
N HIS A 79 -20.47 8.04 63.84
CA HIS A 79 -21.67 7.51 64.51
C HIS A 79 -21.45 6.16 65.19
N SER A 80 -20.26 5.93 65.76
CA SER A 80 -19.89 4.73 66.54
C SER A 80 -20.64 4.58 67.89
N GLY A 81 -21.83 5.18 68.04
CA GLY A 81 -22.55 5.25 69.31
C GLY A 81 -23.99 4.74 69.35
N GLN A 82 -24.70 4.50 68.23
CA GLN A 82 -26.09 3.98 68.31
C GLN A 82 -26.43 3.01 67.19
N ASN A 83 -26.84 1.81 67.62
CA ASN A 83 -27.39 0.71 66.83
C ASN A 83 -28.50 1.17 65.87
N GLN A 84 -28.24 1.10 64.57
CA GLN A 84 -29.24 0.75 63.55
C GLN A 84 -28.53 0.22 62.29
N LEU A 85 -28.34 -1.10 62.23
CA LEU A 85 -28.00 -1.83 61.01
C LEU A 85 -29.25 -1.89 60.12
N LYS A 86 -29.41 -0.93 59.22
CA LYS A 86 -30.26 -1.10 58.03
C LYS A 86 -29.33 -1.18 56.83
N GLU A 87 -29.48 -2.24 56.03
CA GLU A 87 -28.94 -2.32 54.68
C GLU A 87 -29.38 -1.07 53.91
N MET A 88 -28.46 -0.12 53.73
CA MET A 88 -28.72 1.12 53.02
C MET A 88 -28.33 0.91 51.56
N SER A 89 -29.35 0.71 50.71
CA SER A 89 -29.21 0.70 49.25
C SER A 89 -28.61 2.02 48.74
N ILE A 90 -27.68 1.94 47.79
CA ILE A 90 -27.10 3.11 47.09
C ILE A 90 -28.26 3.94 46.48
N PRO A 91 -28.35 5.26 46.75
CA PRO A 91 -29.41 6.10 46.20
C PRO A 91 -29.43 6.06 44.67
N VAL A 92 -30.62 6.04 44.07
CA VAL A 92 -30.77 6.26 42.63
C VAL A 92 -30.34 7.70 42.33
N LEU A 93 -29.22 7.85 41.63
CA LEU A 93 -28.69 9.16 41.26
C LEU A 93 -29.47 9.74 40.08
N GLU A 94 -29.95 10.97 40.24
CA GLU A 94 -30.62 11.72 39.17
C GLU A 94 -29.64 12.07 38.04
N ALA A 95 -30.05 11.87 36.79
CA ALA A 95 -29.19 12.07 35.61
C ALA A 95 -28.70 13.51 35.47
N ARG A 96 -29.51 14.52 35.83
CA ARG A 96 -29.15 15.95 35.76
C ARG A 96 -28.04 16.31 36.73
N ALA A 97 -28.15 15.85 37.98
CA ALA A 97 -27.11 16.02 38.99
C ALA A 97 -25.80 15.32 38.56
N CYS A 98 -25.91 14.13 37.96
CA CYS A 98 -24.76 13.45 37.37
C CYS A 98 -24.14 14.24 36.22
N ALA A 99 -24.94 14.78 35.30
CA ALA A 99 -24.45 15.62 34.22
C ALA A 99 -23.67 16.83 34.75
N ALA A 100 -24.22 17.57 35.72
CA ALA A 100 -23.56 18.73 36.31
C ALA A 100 -22.23 18.36 36.98
N ALA A 101 -22.23 17.32 37.82
CA ALA A 101 -21.02 16.86 38.51
C ALA A 101 -19.95 16.35 37.54
N GLY A 102 -20.36 15.57 36.55
CA GLY A 102 -19.44 15.00 35.56
C GLY A 102 -18.91 16.02 34.56
N GLN A 103 -19.72 16.99 34.13
CA GLN A 103 -19.30 18.01 33.16
C GLN A 103 -18.16 18.87 33.71
N SER A 104 -18.22 19.27 34.99
CA SER A 104 -17.14 20.03 35.63
C SER A 104 -15.81 19.25 35.63
N GLY A 105 -15.85 17.96 36.00
CA GLY A 105 -14.63 17.16 36.04
C GLY A 105 -14.12 16.75 34.66
N LEU A 106 -15.00 16.53 33.67
CA LEU A 106 -14.59 16.24 32.30
C LEU A 106 -13.87 17.44 31.68
N MET A 107 -14.36 18.66 31.92
CA MET A 107 -13.69 19.87 31.46
C MET A 107 -12.32 20.07 32.10
N ALA A 108 -12.21 19.88 33.41
CA ALA A 108 -10.92 19.97 34.11
C ALA A 108 -9.88 19.00 33.55
N LEU A 109 -10.31 17.81 33.11
CA LEU A 109 -9.43 16.84 32.46
C LEU A 109 -9.01 17.27 31.05
N TYR A 110 -9.93 17.79 30.24
CA TYR A 110 -9.56 18.35 28.93
C TYR A 110 -8.54 19.48 29.09
N GLU A 111 -8.79 20.43 29.98
CA GLU A 111 -7.90 21.56 30.24
C GLU A 111 -6.50 21.08 30.68
N ALA A 112 -6.43 20.13 31.61
CA ALA A 112 -5.18 19.54 32.06
C ALA A 112 -4.40 18.85 30.93
N MET A 113 -5.08 18.11 30.04
CA MET A 113 -4.44 17.42 28.92
C MET A 113 -3.98 18.38 27.83
N PHE A 114 -4.83 19.32 27.39
CA PHE A 114 -4.50 20.27 26.32
C PHE A 114 -3.39 21.25 26.72
N THR A 115 -3.29 21.60 28.00
CA THR A 115 -2.22 22.45 28.53
C THR A 115 -0.83 21.84 28.30
N GLN A 116 -0.70 20.51 28.30
CA GLN A 116 0.58 19.84 28.00
C GLN A 116 1.08 20.10 26.57
N TYR A 117 0.17 20.46 25.66
CA TYR A 117 0.47 20.75 24.25
C TYR A 117 0.41 22.26 23.94
N SER A 118 0.43 23.12 24.96
CA SER A 118 0.32 24.59 24.84
C SER A 118 -0.93 25.04 24.07
N THR A 119 -2.02 24.28 24.17
CA THR A 119 -3.29 24.59 23.53
C THR A 119 -4.32 24.99 24.60
N CYS A 120 -4.95 26.15 24.43
CA CYS A 120 -6.02 26.59 25.32
C CYS A 120 -7.35 25.95 24.92
N THR A 121 -8.21 25.69 25.90
CA THR A 121 -9.58 25.19 25.68
C THR A 121 -10.62 26.08 26.32
N ALA A 122 -11.82 26.12 25.76
CA ALA A 122 -12.96 26.83 26.35
C ALA A 122 -14.22 25.95 26.36
N GLN A 123 -14.97 25.99 27.45
CA GLN A 123 -16.21 25.24 27.58
C GLN A 123 -17.38 26.01 26.96
N ILE A 124 -18.20 25.30 26.17
CA ILE A 124 -19.49 25.80 25.69
C ILE A 124 -20.57 24.75 25.97
N LEU A 125 -21.62 25.14 26.69
CA LEU A 125 -22.76 24.29 27.00
C LEU A 125 -23.98 24.78 26.26
N VAL A 126 -24.65 23.89 25.52
CA VAL A 126 -25.78 24.25 24.67
C VAL A 126 -27.01 23.41 24.95
N THR A 127 -28.17 23.97 24.70
CA THR A 127 -29.47 23.30 24.71
C THR A 127 -30.08 23.34 23.31
N ASN A 128 -31.09 22.52 23.04
CA ASN A 128 -31.77 22.55 21.73
C ASN A 128 -32.35 23.94 21.41
N LEU A 129 -32.78 24.70 22.42
CA LEU A 129 -33.36 26.04 22.26
C LEU A 129 -32.35 27.07 21.73
N ASP A 130 -31.05 26.90 21.99
CA ASP A 130 -30.02 27.86 21.60
C ASP A 130 -29.79 27.89 20.08
N PHE A 131 -30.19 26.84 19.38
CA PHE A 131 -30.12 26.77 17.91
C PHE A 131 -31.44 27.14 17.21
N HIS A 132 -32.57 27.14 17.93
CA HIS A 132 -33.87 27.53 17.37
C HIS A 132 -34.10 29.05 17.45
N ASP A 133 -33.59 29.70 18.48
CA ASP A 133 -33.62 31.16 18.61
C ASP A 133 -32.51 31.79 17.75
N GLU A 134 -32.88 32.68 16.83
CA GLU A 134 -31.93 33.26 15.88
C GLU A 134 -30.85 34.12 16.57
N GLN A 135 -31.21 34.85 17.62
CA GLN A 135 -30.29 35.72 18.34
C GLN A 135 -29.30 34.88 19.15
N LYS A 136 -29.78 33.86 19.87
CA LYS A 136 -28.91 32.94 20.62
C LYS A 136 -27.96 32.19 19.71
N ARG A 137 -28.44 31.74 18.55
CA ARG A 137 -27.63 31.06 17.54
C ARG A 137 -26.52 31.98 17.00
N ARG A 138 -26.84 33.25 16.69
CA ARG A 138 -25.83 34.24 16.26
C ARG A 138 -24.79 34.49 17.34
N ASN A 139 -25.22 34.62 18.60
CA ASN A 139 -24.31 34.82 19.73
C ASN A 139 -23.37 33.60 19.88
N LEU A 140 -23.91 32.38 19.84
CA LEU A 140 -23.13 31.14 19.91
C LEU A 140 -22.08 31.09 18.80
N ASN A 141 -22.49 31.30 17.54
CA ASN A 141 -21.58 31.27 16.40
C ASN A 141 -20.50 32.35 16.54
N SER A 142 -20.86 33.57 16.94
CA SER A 142 -19.90 34.66 17.15
C SER A 142 -18.87 34.31 18.23
N THR A 143 -19.30 33.69 19.34
CA THR A 143 -18.38 33.23 20.38
C THR A 143 -17.43 32.16 19.86
N LEU A 144 -17.93 31.17 19.13
CA LEU A 144 -17.11 30.11 18.55
C LEU A 144 -16.08 30.66 17.56
N TYR A 145 -16.47 31.60 16.70
CA TYR A 145 -15.55 32.24 15.76
C TYR A 145 -14.41 32.98 16.48
N GLU A 146 -14.71 33.74 17.53
CA GLU A 146 -13.68 34.43 18.30
C GLU A 146 -12.75 33.47 19.04
N LEU A 147 -13.27 32.38 19.61
CA LEU A 147 -12.43 31.34 20.23
C LEU A 147 -11.45 30.73 19.21
N LEU A 148 -11.95 30.34 18.03
CA LEU A 148 -11.10 29.78 16.97
C LEU A 148 -10.05 30.79 16.49
N ARG A 149 -10.42 32.08 16.37
CA ARG A 149 -9.50 33.16 16.00
C ARG A 149 -8.39 33.37 17.04
N MET A 150 -8.68 33.13 18.31
CA MET A 150 -7.71 33.15 19.42
C MET A 150 -6.89 31.85 19.54
N ASN A 151 -7.03 30.91 18.59
CA ASN A 151 -6.38 29.59 18.63
C ASN A 151 -6.78 28.76 19.87
N ILE A 152 -8.03 28.91 20.33
CA ILE A 152 -8.61 28.17 21.46
C ILE A 152 -9.50 27.06 20.91
N VAL A 153 -9.33 25.83 21.39
CA VAL A 153 -10.16 24.69 21.03
C VAL A 153 -11.47 24.70 21.85
N PRO A 154 -12.64 24.91 21.24
CA PRO A 154 -13.90 24.85 21.95
C PRO A 154 -14.26 23.40 22.29
N ILE A 155 -14.63 23.14 23.54
CA ILE A 155 -15.19 21.88 24.02
C ILE A 155 -16.69 22.07 24.25
N ILE A 156 -17.49 21.54 23.33
CA ILE A 156 -18.94 21.68 23.29
C ILE A 156 -19.61 20.41 23.84
N ASN A 157 -20.64 20.58 24.66
CA ASN A 157 -21.52 19.48 25.09
C ASN A 157 -22.96 19.97 25.30
N THR A 158 -23.94 19.06 25.28
CA THR A 158 -25.30 19.38 25.71
C THR A 158 -25.35 19.70 27.20
N ASN A 159 -26.12 20.73 27.55
CA ASN A 159 -26.35 21.12 28.95
C ASN A 159 -27.44 20.25 29.59
N ASP A 160 -27.14 18.97 29.80
CA ASP A 160 -28.09 18.00 30.37
C ASP A 160 -28.51 18.34 31.80
N ALA A 161 -27.79 19.23 32.50
CA ALA A 161 -28.15 19.70 33.83
C ALA A 161 -29.44 20.55 33.85
N VAL A 162 -29.74 21.24 32.74
CA VAL A 162 -30.92 22.13 32.61
C VAL A 162 -31.83 21.75 31.44
N GLY A 163 -31.50 20.69 30.70
CA GLY A 163 -32.30 20.20 29.58
C GLY A 163 -33.69 19.69 30.00
N ALA A 164 -34.70 19.92 29.15
CA ALA A 164 -36.06 19.40 29.35
C ALA A 164 -36.06 17.86 29.39
N PRO A 165 -36.98 17.20 30.13
CA PRO A 165 -37.13 15.75 30.08
C PRO A 165 -37.39 15.31 28.63
N PRO A 166 -37.00 14.09 28.22
CA PRO A 166 -37.32 13.57 26.90
C PRO A 166 -38.83 13.32 26.82
N VAL A 167 -39.60 14.35 26.45
CA VAL A 167 -40.99 14.21 26.01
C VAL A 167 -40.94 13.76 24.54
N PRO A 168 -41.77 12.80 24.10
CA PRO A 168 -41.92 12.56 22.67
C PRO A 168 -42.52 13.85 22.07
N ASN A 169 -41.73 14.63 21.34
CA ASN A 169 -42.24 15.83 20.67
C ASN A 169 -43.35 15.41 19.70
N SER A 170 -44.61 15.62 20.10
CA SER A 170 -45.80 15.48 19.25
C SER A 170 -46.09 16.72 18.42
N ASP A 171 -45.36 17.82 18.63
CA ASP A 171 -45.53 19.04 17.86
C ASP A 171 -44.23 19.37 17.13
N LEU A 172 -44.35 19.98 15.94
CA LEU A 172 -43.30 20.45 15.02
C LEU A 172 -43.07 19.58 13.77
N GLN A 173 -44.15 19.39 12.99
CA GLN A 173 -44.06 19.20 11.54
C GLN A 173 -43.99 20.59 10.88
N GLY A 174 -42.79 21.00 10.43
CA GLY A 174 -42.65 22.22 9.63
C GLY A 174 -41.21 22.75 9.59
N GLY A 175 -40.46 22.38 8.55
CA GLY A 175 -39.15 22.93 8.20
C GLY A 175 -37.99 21.94 8.32
N ASN A 176 -37.03 21.99 7.40
CA ASN A 176 -35.80 21.16 7.28
C ASN A 176 -34.80 21.31 8.47
N VAL A 177 -35.27 21.44 9.70
CA VAL A 177 -34.45 21.72 10.89
C VAL A 177 -34.26 20.45 11.72
N MET A 178 -33.02 19.98 11.85
CA MET A 178 -32.69 18.82 12.69
C MET A 178 -32.85 19.15 14.18
N SER A 179 -33.73 18.44 14.88
CA SER A 179 -33.91 18.56 16.34
C SER A 179 -32.75 17.87 17.07
N ILE A 180 -32.10 18.58 18.01
CA ILE A 180 -31.00 18.03 18.81
C ILE A 180 -31.57 17.08 19.85
N LYS A 181 -31.43 15.78 19.61
CA LYS A 181 -31.84 14.70 20.53
C LYS A 181 -30.65 14.07 21.26
N ASP A 182 -29.46 14.15 20.66
CA ASP A 182 -28.20 13.59 21.15
C ASP A 182 -27.00 14.38 20.63
N ASN A 183 -25.80 14.07 21.14
CA ASN A 183 -24.56 14.73 20.74
C ASN A 183 -24.14 14.44 19.29
N ASP A 184 -24.67 13.39 18.66
CA ASP A 184 -24.48 13.13 17.23
C ASP A 184 -25.20 14.20 16.39
N SER A 185 -26.47 14.48 16.72
CA SER A 185 -27.26 15.54 16.08
C SER A 185 -26.67 16.93 16.33
N LEU A 186 -26.14 17.16 17.55
CA LEU A 186 -25.44 18.40 17.90
C LEU A 186 -24.19 18.61 17.03
N ALA A 187 -23.36 17.58 16.88
CA ALA A 187 -22.13 17.69 16.12
C ALA A 187 -22.38 17.96 14.63
N ALA A 188 -23.36 17.27 14.04
CA ALA A 188 -23.79 17.52 12.66
C ALA A 188 -24.27 18.97 12.46
N ARG A 189 -25.16 19.45 13.36
CA ARG A 189 -25.69 20.81 13.29
C ARG A 189 -24.60 21.87 13.47
N LEU A 190 -23.72 21.67 14.44
CA LEU A 190 -22.59 22.57 14.69
C LEU A 190 -21.65 22.64 13.48
N ALA A 191 -21.35 21.49 12.87
CA ALA A 191 -20.47 21.42 11.71
C ALA A 191 -21.02 22.23 10.53
N VAL A 192 -22.32 22.11 10.22
CA VAL A 192 -22.96 22.89 9.14
C VAL A 192 -23.04 24.38 9.47
N GLU A 193 -23.47 24.75 10.69
CA GLU A 193 -23.58 26.16 11.11
C GLU A 193 -22.23 26.87 11.12
N MET A 194 -21.19 26.16 11.57
CA MET A 194 -19.82 26.65 11.56
C MET A 194 -19.12 26.41 10.23
N LYS A 195 -19.80 25.94 9.17
CA LYS A 195 -19.19 25.65 7.86
C LYS A 195 -17.88 24.87 7.98
N ALA A 196 -17.90 23.82 8.79
CA ALA A 196 -16.76 22.94 8.95
C ALA A 196 -16.54 22.14 7.66
N ASP A 197 -15.29 21.97 7.29
CA ASP A 197 -14.90 21.18 6.12
C ASP A 197 -15.09 19.69 6.39
N LEU A 198 -14.85 19.27 7.64
CA LEU A 198 -14.86 17.86 8.05
C LEU A 198 -15.49 17.66 9.44
N LEU A 199 -16.39 16.69 9.54
CA LEU A 199 -16.92 16.12 10.77
C LEU A 199 -16.39 14.68 10.95
N ILE A 200 -15.64 14.44 12.02
CA ILE A 200 -15.16 13.11 12.42
C ILE A 200 -15.99 12.62 13.60
N ALA A 201 -16.85 11.63 13.37
CA ALA A 201 -17.67 11.03 14.40
C ALA A 201 -17.03 9.74 14.95
N LEU A 202 -16.37 9.85 16.10
CA LEU A 202 -15.75 8.71 16.77
C LEU A 202 -16.78 7.91 17.59
N SER A 203 -16.90 6.61 17.29
CA SER A 203 -17.79 5.65 17.95
C SER A 203 -17.04 4.43 18.50
N ASP A 204 -17.79 3.51 19.09
CA ASP A 204 -17.40 2.15 19.44
C ASP A 204 -17.34 1.17 18.26
N VAL A 205 -17.89 1.53 17.10
CA VAL A 205 -17.82 0.73 15.86
C VAL A 205 -16.75 1.26 14.91
N GLU A 206 -16.19 0.40 14.06
CA GLU A 206 -15.19 0.79 13.05
C GLU A 206 -15.77 1.68 11.94
N GLY A 207 -17.03 1.48 11.58
CA GLY A 207 -17.75 2.23 10.56
C GLY A 207 -19.04 1.50 10.19
N LEU A 208 -19.45 1.64 8.93
CA LEU A 208 -20.57 0.89 8.34
C LEU A 208 -20.07 -0.42 7.74
N TYR A 209 -20.85 -1.48 7.87
CA TYR A 209 -20.56 -2.78 7.25
C TYR A 209 -21.63 -3.11 6.21
N ASP A 210 -21.26 -3.89 5.21
CA ASP A 210 -22.17 -4.41 4.17
C ASP A 210 -23.15 -5.47 4.71
N SER A 211 -22.83 -6.06 5.86
CA SER A 211 -23.61 -7.06 6.55
C SER A 211 -23.39 -6.95 8.08
N PRO A 212 -24.21 -7.61 8.93
CA PRO A 212 -24.11 -7.46 10.37
C PRO A 212 -22.69 -7.76 10.89
N PRO A 213 -22.08 -6.87 11.69
CA PRO A 213 -20.71 -7.07 12.18
C PRO A 213 -20.63 -8.33 13.05
N GLY A 214 -19.68 -9.21 12.74
CA GLY A 214 -19.46 -10.48 13.43
C GLY A 214 -19.80 -11.74 12.63
N THR A 215 -20.36 -11.62 11.43
CA THR A 215 -20.38 -12.72 10.44
C THR A 215 -19.04 -12.82 9.71
N ASP A 216 -18.65 -14.02 9.29
CA ASP A 216 -17.32 -14.28 8.67
C ASP A 216 -17.06 -13.42 7.41
N ASP A 217 -18.12 -13.01 6.70
CA ASP A 217 -18.03 -12.24 5.46
C ASP A 217 -18.30 -10.73 5.62
N ALA A 218 -18.47 -10.20 6.84
CA ALA A 218 -18.76 -8.78 7.03
C ALA A 218 -17.58 -7.89 6.65
N LYS A 219 -17.76 -7.02 5.65
CA LYS A 219 -16.74 -6.07 5.18
C LYS A 219 -17.11 -4.64 5.56
N LEU A 220 -16.09 -3.90 5.99
CA LEU A 220 -16.21 -2.47 6.28
C LEU A 220 -16.41 -1.70 4.95
N ILE A 221 -17.40 -0.83 4.92
CA ILE A 221 -17.67 0.07 3.81
C ILE A 221 -16.76 1.28 3.98
N ASP A 222 -15.78 1.42 3.09
CA ASP A 222 -14.89 2.58 3.11
C ASP A 222 -15.60 3.87 2.67
N ILE A 223 -16.43 3.83 1.64
CA ILE A 223 -17.14 5.02 1.17
C ILE A 223 -18.63 4.71 1.07
N PHE A 224 -19.43 5.50 1.75
CA PHE A 224 -20.88 5.41 1.71
C PHE A 224 -21.47 6.54 0.88
N TYR A 225 -22.43 6.17 0.03
CA TYR A 225 -23.18 7.09 -0.82
C TYR A 225 -24.64 7.14 -0.36
N PRO A 226 -25.28 8.32 -0.29
CA PRO A 226 -26.67 8.44 0.15
C PRO A 226 -27.66 7.55 -0.62
N GLY A 227 -27.40 7.28 -1.91
CA GLY A 227 -28.23 6.39 -2.73
C GLY A 227 -28.19 4.91 -2.35
N ASP A 228 -27.20 4.48 -1.57
CA ASP A 228 -26.99 3.08 -1.17
C ASP A 228 -27.64 2.76 0.20
N GLN A 229 -28.53 3.63 0.72
CA GLN A 229 -29.19 3.46 2.03
C GLN A 229 -29.90 2.10 2.22
N GLN A 230 -30.44 1.52 1.14
CA GLN A 230 -31.16 0.24 1.20
C GLN A 230 -30.25 -0.97 1.45
N LEU A 231 -28.93 -0.81 1.33
CA LEU A 231 -27.94 -1.88 1.52
C LEU A 231 -27.46 -1.99 2.97
N ILE A 232 -27.83 -1.08 3.87
CA ILE A 232 -27.36 -1.08 5.26
C ILE A 232 -28.35 -1.80 6.17
N THR A 233 -27.85 -2.78 6.93
CA THR A 233 -28.59 -3.36 8.06
C THR A 233 -28.13 -2.73 9.38
N TYR A 234 -29.03 -2.05 10.09
CA TYR A 234 -28.71 -1.43 11.39
C TYR A 234 -28.73 -2.47 12.52
N GLY A 235 -27.60 -2.60 13.24
CA GLY A 235 -27.53 -3.40 14.47
C GLY A 235 -28.29 -2.76 15.66
N THR A 236 -28.46 -3.54 16.73
CA THR A 236 -29.11 -3.10 17.98
C THR A 236 -28.38 -1.93 18.66
N LYS A 237 -29.14 -1.05 19.32
CA LYS A 237 -28.63 0.15 20.03
C LYS A 237 -27.50 -0.18 21.03
N SER A 238 -26.51 0.71 21.13
CA SER A 238 -25.43 0.61 22.13
C SER A 238 -25.99 0.62 23.56
N ARG A 239 -25.34 -0.06 24.52
CA ARG A 239 -25.79 -0.17 25.92
C ARG A 239 -25.77 1.16 26.70
N VAL A 240 -24.96 2.14 26.29
CA VAL A 240 -24.70 3.39 27.06
C VAL A 240 -25.08 4.70 26.35
N GLY A 241 -25.34 4.67 25.03
CA GLY A 241 -25.70 5.85 24.24
C GLY A 241 -27.20 5.96 23.99
N MET A 242 -27.73 7.18 23.90
CA MET A 242 -29.14 7.42 23.54
C MET A 242 -29.43 7.14 22.04
N GLY A 243 -28.40 7.19 21.18
CA GLY A 243 -28.49 7.02 19.72
C GLY A 243 -27.81 5.75 19.19
N GLY A 244 -28.52 5.00 18.34
CA GLY A 244 -28.00 3.82 17.62
C GLY A 244 -27.21 4.19 16.35
N MET A 245 -26.76 3.19 15.58
CA MET A 245 -26.07 3.44 14.30
C MET A 245 -26.93 4.21 13.29
N GLU A 246 -28.24 3.98 13.30
CA GLU A 246 -29.22 4.73 12.50
C GLU A 246 -29.15 6.24 12.78
N ALA A 247 -29.07 6.65 14.05
CA ALA A 247 -28.97 8.06 14.43
C ALA A 247 -27.67 8.69 13.93
N LYS A 248 -26.54 7.96 14.00
CA LYS A 248 -25.25 8.43 13.49
C LYS A 248 -25.25 8.62 11.98
N VAL A 249 -25.80 7.65 11.25
CA VAL A 249 -25.92 7.72 9.79
C VAL A 249 -26.82 8.89 9.38
N LYS A 250 -27.95 9.09 10.07
CA LYS A 250 -28.85 10.22 9.81
C LYS A 250 -28.17 11.57 10.03
N SER A 251 -27.43 11.72 11.14
CA SER A 251 -26.65 12.93 11.41
C SER A 251 -25.54 13.17 10.39
N ALA A 252 -24.84 12.10 9.97
CA ALA A 252 -23.81 12.18 8.95
C ALA A 252 -24.36 12.62 7.59
N LEU A 253 -25.50 12.06 7.17
CA LEU A 253 -26.15 12.43 5.92
C LEU A 253 -26.65 13.88 5.93
N TRP A 254 -27.25 14.32 7.04
CA TRP A 254 -27.70 15.71 7.17
C TRP A 254 -26.53 16.70 7.12
N ALA A 255 -25.39 16.37 7.76
CA ALA A 255 -24.19 17.20 7.67
C ALA A 255 -23.59 17.21 6.25
N LEU A 256 -23.63 16.07 5.54
CA LEU A 256 -23.21 15.97 4.15
C LEU A 256 -24.07 16.88 3.24
N GLU A 257 -25.40 16.83 3.36
CA GLU A 257 -26.33 17.71 2.64
C GLU A 257 -26.08 19.20 2.95
N GLY A 258 -25.58 19.50 4.15
CA GLY A 258 -25.16 20.84 4.57
C GLY A 258 -23.79 21.28 4.04
N GLY A 259 -23.11 20.46 3.23
CA GLY A 259 -21.82 20.74 2.61
C GLY A 259 -20.60 20.38 3.46
N THR A 260 -20.76 19.58 4.53
CA THR A 260 -19.66 19.13 5.39
C THR A 260 -19.28 17.69 5.06
N SER A 261 -17.98 17.42 4.82
CA SER A 261 -17.49 16.04 4.67
C SER A 261 -17.63 15.27 5.99
N VAL A 262 -18.07 14.01 5.97
CA VAL A 262 -18.26 13.24 7.21
C VAL A 262 -17.52 11.91 7.19
N VAL A 263 -16.85 11.58 8.29
CA VAL A 263 -16.24 10.26 8.52
C VAL A 263 -16.74 9.69 9.85
N ILE A 264 -17.25 8.46 9.82
CA ILE A 264 -17.56 7.68 11.03
C ILE A 264 -16.44 6.65 11.23
N ALA A 265 -15.78 6.66 12.39
CA ALA A 265 -14.66 5.77 12.68
C ALA A 265 -14.66 5.28 14.12
N SER A 266 -13.93 4.19 14.41
CA SER A 266 -13.76 3.71 15.79
C SER A 266 -12.78 4.59 16.56
N GLY A 267 -13.25 5.14 17.68
CA GLY A 267 -12.42 5.73 18.71
C GLY A 267 -12.02 4.74 19.80
N THR A 268 -12.37 3.45 19.68
CA THR A 268 -12.16 2.47 20.77
C THR A 268 -11.20 1.34 20.44
N HIS A 269 -10.99 1.05 19.15
CA HIS A 269 -10.22 -0.10 18.70
C HIS A 269 -8.70 0.14 18.84
N PRO A 270 -7.95 -0.65 19.66
CA PRO A 270 -6.53 -0.39 19.97
C PRO A 270 -5.62 -0.29 18.74
N LYS A 271 -5.88 -1.09 17.69
CA LYS A 271 -5.15 -1.05 16.40
C LYS A 271 -5.37 0.24 15.59
N VAL A 272 -6.46 0.97 15.83
CA VAL A 272 -6.88 2.16 15.06
C VAL A 272 -6.70 3.45 15.89
N THR A 273 -6.79 3.36 17.22
CA THR A 273 -6.84 4.55 18.10
C THR A 273 -5.57 5.38 18.18
N GLY A 274 -4.40 4.86 17.78
CA GLY A 274 -3.14 5.60 17.90
C GLY A 274 -3.13 6.92 17.11
N HIS A 275 -3.72 6.92 15.90
CA HIS A 275 -3.66 8.04 14.96
C HIS A 275 -4.95 8.25 14.16
N VAL A 276 -6.11 7.79 14.64
CA VAL A 276 -7.39 7.80 13.90
C VAL A 276 -7.75 9.17 13.28
N ILE A 277 -7.63 10.27 14.01
CA ILE A 277 -7.99 11.62 13.53
C ILE A 277 -6.98 12.08 12.49
N THR A 278 -5.68 11.96 12.79
CA THR A 278 -4.62 12.36 11.86
C THR A 278 -4.62 11.52 10.59
N ASP A 279 -4.87 10.21 10.68
CA ASP A 279 -4.97 9.30 9.54
C ASP A 279 -6.14 9.66 8.63
N ILE A 280 -7.30 9.98 9.20
CA ILE A 280 -8.47 10.45 8.44
C ILE A 280 -8.15 11.76 7.72
N VAL A 281 -7.52 12.72 8.40
CA VAL A 281 -7.14 14.01 7.83
C VAL A 281 -6.06 13.86 6.75
N GLU A 282 -5.16 12.89 6.90
CA GLU A 282 -4.21 12.48 5.86
C GLU A 282 -4.87 11.72 4.70
N GLY A 283 -6.18 11.49 4.73
CA GLY A 283 -6.93 10.87 3.64
C GLY A 283 -6.85 9.34 3.60
N LYS A 284 -6.30 8.69 4.64
CA LYS A 284 -6.24 7.23 4.74
C LYS A 284 -7.66 6.66 4.87
N LYS A 285 -7.84 5.42 4.41
CA LYS A 285 -9.11 4.66 4.48
C LYS A 285 -9.38 4.15 5.91
N VAL A 286 -9.62 5.07 6.84
CA VAL A 286 -10.01 4.76 8.23
C VAL A 286 -11.49 5.08 8.41
N GLY A 287 -12.26 4.08 8.87
CA GLY A 287 -13.71 4.16 8.99
C GLY A 287 -14.43 4.42 7.67
N THR A 288 -15.70 4.82 7.75
CA THR A 288 -16.55 5.08 6.58
C THR A 288 -16.63 6.56 6.27
N PHE A 289 -16.21 6.94 5.06
CA PHE A 289 -16.34 8.30 4.53
C PHE A 289 -17.65 8.46 3.77
N PHE A 290 -18.38 9.54 4.02
CA PHE A 290 -19.63 9.84 3.36
C PHE A 290 -19.37 10.79 2.20
N SER A 291 -19.79 10.41 0.99
CA SER A 291 -19.57 11.20 -0.22
C SER A 291 -20.83 11.29 -1.06
N GLU A 292 -21.08 12.43 -1.69
CA GLU A 292 -22.20 12.60 -2.63
C GLU A 292 -21.88 12.00 -4.01
N VAL A 293 -20.59 11.89 -4.36
CA VAL A 293 -20.16 11.52 -5.71
C VAL A 293 -19.66 10.08 -5.71
N LYS A 294 -20.50 9.17 -6.21
CA LYS A 294 -20.07 7.80 -6.53
C LYS A 294 -19.10 7.85 -7.72
N PRO A 295 -17.83 7.43 -7.57
CA PRO A 295 -16.92 7.37 -8.70
C PRO A 295 -17.49 6.44 -9.76
N ALA A 296 -17.31 6.81 -11.02
CA ALA A 296 -17.70 5.96 -12.13
C ALA A 296 -16.76 4.74 -12.21
N GLY A 297 -17.31 3.55 -11.94
CA GLY A 297 -16.60 2.28 -12.08
C GLY A 297 -16.59 1.43 -10.81
N PRO A 298 -16.12 0.17 -10.91
CA PRO A 298 -15.95 -0.72 -9.78
C PRO A 298 -14.86 -0.22 -8.81
N THR A 299 -15.02 -0.54 -7.53
CA THR A 299 -13.97 -0.38 -6.50
C THR A 299 -12.78 -1.29 -6.81
N VAL A 300 -11.61 -1.02 -6.22
CA VAL A 300 -10.42 -1.85 -6.49
C VAL A 300 -10.58 -3.27 -5.97
N GLU A 301 -11.31 -3.46 -4.88
CA GLU A 301 -11.67 -4.76 -4.33
C GLU A 301 -12.54 -5.53 -5.34
N GLN A 302 -13.56 -4.87 -5.92
CA GLN A 302 -14.39 -5.45 -6.98
C GLN A 302 -13.58 -5.77 -8.23
N GLN A 303 -12.71 -4.87 -8.68
CA GLN A 303 -11.80 -5.14 -9.81
C GLN A 303 -10.92 -6.36 -9.53
N THR A 304 -10.40 -6.48 -8.32
CA THR A 304 -9.54 -7.60 -7.93
C THR A 304 -10.32 -8.91 -7.88
N GLU A 305 -11.56 -8.89 -7.40
CA GLU A 305 -12.43 -10.07 -7.38
C GLU A 305 -12.82 -10.53 -8.79
N MET A 306 -13.18 -9.59 -9.67
CA MET A 306 -13.40 -9.84 -11.09
C MET A 306 -12.16 -10.44 -11.76
N ALA A 307 -10.99 -9.83 -11.55
CA ALA A 307 -9.72 -10.30 -12.08
C ALA A 307 -9.40 -11.71 -11.58
N ARG A 308 -9.56 -11.98 -10.29
CA ARG A 308 -9.33 -13.31 -9.70
C ARG A 308 -10.25 -14.37 -10.29
N HIS A 309 -11.54 -14.07 -10.47
CA HIS A 309 -12.48 -14.99 -11.08
C HIS A 309 -12.11 -15.29 -12.53
N ALA A 310 -11.90 -14.25 -13.34
CA ALA A 310 -11.53 -14.39 -14.74
C ALA A 310 -10.14 -15.02 -14.93
N GLY A 311 -9.20 -14.81 -14.00
CA GLY A 311 -7.89 -15.46 -13.97
C GLY A 311 -7.98 -16.98 -13.79
N ARG A 312 -8.94 -17.47 -13.01
CA ARG A 312 -9.21 -18.92 -12.92
C ARG A 312 -9.71 -19.48 -14.25
N SER A 313 -10.60 -18.75 -14.93
CA SER A 313 -11.05 -19.13 -16.27
C SER A 313 -9.89 -19.12 -17.28
N LEU A 314 -9.05 -18.08 -17.24
CA LEU A 314 -7.85 -17.96 -18.06
C LEU A 314 -6.86 -19.12 -17.83
N ALA A 315 -6.61 -19.50 -16.57
CA ALA A 315 -5.78 -20.64 -16.21
C ALA A 315 -6.34 -21.98 -16.72
N SER A 316 -7.66 -22.08 -16.88
CA SER A 316 -8.33 -23.29 -17.37
C SER A 316 -8.40 -23.41 -18.90
N LEU A 317 -8.08 -22.35 -19.64
CA LEU A 317 -8.02 -22.40 -21.09
C LEU A 317 -6.94 -23.36 -21.58
N HIS A 318 -7.12 -23.88 -22.79
CA HIS A 318 -6.06 -24.60 -23.48
C HIS A 318 -4.88 -23.66 -23.80
N PRO A 319 -3.64 -24.15 -23.82
CA PRO A 319 -2.47 -23.32 -24.11
C PRO A 319 -2.58 -22.57 -25.44
N GLU A 320 -3.15 -23.20 -26.46
CA GLU A 320 -3.36 -22.60 -27.79
C GLU A 320 -4.28 -21.37 -27.73
N GLN A 321 -5.31 -21.41 -26.88
CA GLN A 321 -6.23 -20.29 -26.70
C GLN A 321 -5.53 -19.11 -26.02
N ARG A 322 -4.68 -19.37 -25.03
CA ARG A 322 -3.86 -18.30 -24.41
C ARG A 322 -2.86 -17.71 -25.40
N GLY A 323 -2.24 -18.56 -26.22
CA GLY A 323 -1.36 -18.14 -27.32
C GLY A 323 -2.10 -17.25 -28.34
N GLU A 324 -3.32 -17.61 -28.73
CA GLU A 324 -4.16 -16.84 -29.65
C GLU A 324 -4.46 -15.43 -29.12
N ILE A 325 -4.78 -15.29 -27.83
CA ILE A 325 -5.00 -13.99 -27.18
C ILE A 325 -3.73 -13.12 -27.31
N ILE A 326 -2.56 -13.68 -26.98
CA ILE A 326 -1.29 -12.93 -27.03
C ILE A 326 -0.94 -12.53 -28.47
N TYR A 327 -1.17 -13.44 -29.42
CA TYR A 327 -0.94 -13.18 -30.84
C TYR A 327 -1.87 -12.06 -31.34
N SER A 328 -3.16 -12.11 -30.99
CA SER A 328 -4.14 -11.07 -31.32
C SER A 328 -3.71 -9.70 -30.76
N LEU A 329 -3.24 -9.65 -29.51
CA LEU A 329 -2.71 -8.42 -28.93
C LEU A 329 -1.52 -7.88 -29.74
N ALA A 330 -0.61 -8.73 -30.20
CA ALA A 330 0.52 -8.32 -31.03
C ALA A 330 0.08 -7.71 -32.39
N GLU A 331 -0.93 -8.28 -33.02
CA GLU A 331 -1.51 -7.74 -34.26
C GLU A 331 -2.19 -6.39 -34.00
N LEU A 332 -2.99 -6.28 -32.93
CA LEU A 332 -3.66 -5.03 -32.54
C LEU A 332 -2.65 -3.89 -32.28
N LEU A 333 -1.51 -4.17 -31.65
CA LEU A 333 -0.44 -3.17 -31.46
C LEU A 333 0.11 -2.63 -32.80
N THR A 334 0.13 -3.48 -33.83
CA THR A 334 0.60 -3.13 -35.17
C THR A 334 -0.47 -2.35 -35.95
N GLU A 335 -1.71 -2.84 -35.94
CA GLU A 335 -2.86 -2.24 -36.64
C GLU A 335 -3.25 -0.89 -36.05
N LYS A 336 -3.25 -0.77 -34.72
CA LYS A 336 -3.68 0.42 -33.97
C LYS A 336 -2.53 1.37 -33.61
N LYS A 337 -1.36 1.16 -34.22
CA LYS A 337 -0.14 1.94 -33.97
C LYS A 337 -0.36 3.45 -33.98
N ASP A 338 -1.06 3.98 -34.98
CA ASP A 338 -1.24 5.43 -35.11
C ASP A 338 -2.13 6.01 -34.00
N GLU A 339 -3.12 5.25 -33.53
CA GLU A 339 -3.95 5.60 -32.38
C GLU A 339 -3.12 5.61 -31.08
N ILE A 340 -2.26 4.59 -30.89
CA ILE A 340 -1.36 4.49 -29.74
C ILE A 340 -0.37 5.66 -29.70
N LEU A 341 0.28 5.96 -30.82
CA LEU A 341 1.25 7.06 -30.91
C LEU A 341 0.58 8.43 -30.71
N SER A 342 -0.67 8.59 -31.15
CA SER A 342 -1.46 9.80 -30.91
C SER A 342 -1.77 9.99 -29.42
N ALA A 343 -2.16 8.91 -28.72
CA ALA A 343 -2.36 8.95 -27.27
C ALA A 343 -1.05 9.26 -26.51
N ASN A 344 0.07 8.65 -26.92
CA ASN A 344 1.37 8.89 -26.32
C ASN A 344 1.87 10.33 -26.52
N ARG A 345 1.60 10.92 -27.69
CA ARG A 345 1.93 12.33 -27.94
C ARG A 345 1.22 13.27 -26.97
N LYS A 346 -0.06 13.03 -26.68
CA LYS A 346 -0.81 13.81 -25.69
C LYS A 346 -0.20 13.71 -24.29
N ASP A 347 0.19 12.51 -23.88
CA ASP A 347 0.87 12.29 -22.60
C ASP A 347 2.22 13.03 -22.55
N LEU A 348 3.03 12.97 -23.61
CA LEU A 348 4.31 13.68 -23.71
C LEU A 348 4.14 15.21 -23.68
N GLU A 349 3.13 15.74 -24.37
CA GLU A 349 2.80 17.18 -24.37
C GLU A 349 2.39 17.65 -22.97
N LEU A 350 1.50 16.92 -22.29
CA LEU A 350 1.08 17.22 -20.91
C LEU A 350 2.24 17.13 -19.92
N ALA A 351 3.08 16.09 -20.05
CA ALA A 351 4.27 15.90 -19.23
C ALA A 351 5.25 17.07 -19.38
N THR A 352 5.55 17.46 -20.62
CA THR A 352 6.47 18.56 -20.95
C THR A 352 5.93 19.90 -20.48
N ALA A 353 4.64 20.18 -20.73
CA ALA A 353 4.00 21.43 -20.31
C ALA A 353 3.93 21.61 -18.79
N SER A 354 3.82 20.51 -18.03
CA SER A 354 3.80 20.55 -16.56
C SER A 354 5.16 20.89 -15.95
N GLY A 355 6.27 20.62 -16.66
CA GLY A 355 7.64 20.80 -16.19
C GLY A 355 8.05 19.92 -15.00
N ARG A 356 7.25 18.91 -14.63
CA ARG A 356 7.45 18.10 -13.41
C ARG A 356 8.30 16.85 -13.59
N LEU A 357 8.50 16.41 -14.83
CA LEU A 357 9.20 15.15 -15.14
C LEU A 357 10.61 15.45 -15.64
N SER A 358 11.58 14.66 -15.19
CA SER A 358 12.96 14.72 -15.69
C SER A 358 13.03 14.18 -17.13
N GLN A 359 14.07 14.59 -17.88
CA GLN A 359 14.27 14.10 -19.25
C GLN A 359 14.36 12.57 -19.33
N ALA A 360 14.96 11.92 -18.32
CA ALA A 360 15.04 10.47 -18.24
C ALA A 360 13.66 9.80 -18.15
N LEU A 361 12.72 10.37 -17.36
CA LEU A 361 11.35 9.87 -17.28
C LEU A 361 10.55 10.13 -18.56
N ILE A 362 10.78 11.27 -19.23
CA ILE A 362 10.19 11.57 -20.54
C ILE A 362 10.64 10.55 -21.60
N ASN A 363 11.94 10.21 -21.62
CA ASN A 363 12.48 9.22 -22.55
C ASN A 363 11.89 7.81 -22.32
N ARG A 364 11.62 7.46 -21.05
CA ARG A 364 10.92 6.21 -20.69
C ARG A 364 9.45 6.25 -21.11
N LEU A 365 8.78 7.40 -20.97
CA LEU A 365 7.37 7.60 -21.33
C LEU A 365 7.12 7.52 -22.85
N SER A 366 8.12 7.89 -23.66
CA SER A 366 8.00 7.92 -25.11
C SER A 366 7.88 6.52 -25.73
N LEU A 367 6.86 6.35 -26.57
CA LEU A 367 6.70 5.22 -27.47
C LEU A 367 7.09 5.63 -28.90
N SER A 368 7.81 4.73 -29.58
CA SER A 368 8.19 4.86 -30.97
C SER A 368 7.68 3.67 -31.77
N THR A 369 7.60 3.82 -33.10
CA THR A 369 7.28 2.71 -34.00
C THR A 369 8.22 1.52 -33.79
N ALA A 370 9.51 1.77 -33.56
CA ALA A 370 10.48 0.71 -33.31
C ALA A 370 10.19 -0.05 -32.00
N LYS A 371 9.81 0.66 -30.93
CA LYS A 371 9.40 0.03 -29.66
C LYS A 371 8.14 -0.82 -29.83
N LEU A 372 7.12 -0.31 -30.52
CA LEU A 372 5.88 -1.06 -30.78
C LEU A 372 6.13 -2.32 -31.63
N ASN A 373 6.99 -2.23 -32.65
CA ASN A 373 7.38 -3.39 -33.45
C ASN A 373 8.12 -4.44 -32.61
N SER A 374 9.05 -3.99 -31.75
CA SER A 374 9.79 -4.89 -30.86
C SER A 374 8.85 -5.59 -29.86
N LEU A 375 7.88 -4.87 -29.32
CA LEU A 375 6.83 -5.43 -28.46
C LEU A 375 6.00 -6.49 -29.20
N ALA A 376 5.52 -6.19 -30.40
CA ALA A 376 4.74 -7.14 -31.19
C ALA A 376 5.54 -8.42 -31.50
N ILE A 377 6.82 -8.30 -31.84
CA ILE A 377 7.71 -9.47 -32.06
C ILE A 377 7.85 -10.30 -30.78
N GLY A 378 8.14 -9.66 -29.65
CA GLY A 378 8.28 -10.37 -28.36
C GLY A 378 7.00 -11.08 -27.93
N LEU A 379 5.83 -10.46 -28.14
CA LEU A 379 4.53 -11.09 -27.86
C LEU A 379 4.29 -12.32 -28.76
N ARG A 380 4.58 -12.24 -30.06
CA ARG A 380 4.46 -13.39 -30.96
C ARG A 380 5.38 -14.55 -30.55
N GLN A 381 6.61 -14.24 -30.13
CA GLN A 381 7.54 -15.26 -29.62
C GLN A 381 6.99 -15.93 -28.35
N LEU A 382 6.49 -15.13 -27.40
CA LEU A 382 5.89 -15.63 -26.16
C LEU A 382 4.64 -16.49 -26.41
N ALA A 383 3.81 -16.14 -27.39
CA ALA A 383 2.63 -16.92 -27.76
C ALA A 383 3.00 -18.36 -28.18
N VAL A 384 4.14 -18.54 -28.83
CA VAL A 384 4.63 -19.85 -29.28
C VAL A 384 5.36 -20.59 -28.16
N SER A 385 6.24 -19.91 -27.42
CA SER A 385 7.09 -20.55 -26.42
C SER A 385 6.40 -20.91 -25.10
N SER A 386 5.18 -20.42 -24.86
CA SER A 386 4.45 -20.61 -23.59
C SER A 386 3.50 -21.81 -23.54
N MET A 387 3.44 -22.64 -24.58
CA MET A 387 2.44 -23.70 -24.70
C MET A 387 2.55 -24.80 -23.62
N ASP A 388 3.75 -25.13 -23.16
CA ASP A 388 4.01 -26.20 -22.20
C ASP A 388 4.19 -25.69 -20.75
N SER A 389 3.85 -24.42 -20.51
CA SER A 389 4.23 -23.72 -19.29
C SER A 389 3.33 -24.01 -18.09
N VAL A 390 2.00 -23.91 -18.24
CA VAL A 390 1.01 -24.13 -17.18
C VAL A 390 0.59 -25.59 -17.14
N GLY A 391 0.59 -26.22 -15.97
CA GLY A 391 0.24 -27.64 -15.80
C GLY A 391 1.39 -28.61 -16.10
N ARG A 392 2.61 -28.10 -16.27
CA ARG A 392 3.82 -28.88 -16.54
C ARG A 392 4.17 -29.77 -15.35
N VAL A 393 4.36 -31.05 -15.60
CA VAL A 393 4.82 -31.98 -14.56
C VAL A 393 6.32 -31.80 -14.32
N ILE A 394 6.70 -31.42 -13.11
CA ILE A 394 8.09 -31.20 -12.68
C ILE A 394 8.65 -32.48 -12.08
N ARG A 395 7.84 -33.16 -11.27
CA ARG A 395 8.20 -34.40 -10.59
C ARG A 395 7.03 -35.36 -10.65
N ARG A 396 7.34 -36.65 -10.79
CA ARG A 396 6.36 -37.73 -10.72
C ARG A 396 6.97 -38.90 -9.97
N THR A 397 6.25 -39.40 -8.98
CA THR A 397 6.72 -40.46 -8.09
C THR A 397 5.59 -41.45 -7.82
N ARG A 398 5.84 -42.74 -8.04
CA ARG A 398 5.00 -43.82 -7.51
C ARG A 398 5.32 -43.96 -6.03
N VAL A 399 4.45 -43.41 -5.18
CA VAL A 399 4.63 -43.45 -3.73
C VAL A 399 4.41 -44.87 -3.21
N ALA A 400 3.39 -45.55 -3.72
CA ALA A 400 3.09 -46.96 -3.48
C ALA A 400 2.31 -47.55 -4.66
N ASN A 401 1.95 -48.84 -4.60
CA ASN A 401 1.06 -49.45 -5.60
C ASN A 401 -0.26 -48.65 -5.68
N ASN A 402 -0.63 -48.25 -6.90
CA ASN A 402 -1.80 -47.42 -7.22
C ASN A 402 -1.86 -46.07 -6.47
N LEU A 403 -0.73 -45.57 -5.96
CA LEU A 403 -0.63 -44.26 -5.29
C LEU A 403 0.44 -43.41 -5.99
N GLU A 404 0.00 -42.49 -6.85
CA GLU A 404 0.88 -41.66 -7.68
C GLU A 404 0.84 -40.20 -7.25
N LEU A 405 2.03 -39.63 -7.07
CA LEU A 405 2.25 -38.24 -6.69
C LEU A 405 2.89 -37.48 -7.86
N GLU A 406 2.32 -36.34 -8.20
CA GLU A 406 2.83 -35.40 -9.20
C GLU A 406 3.02 -34.03 -8.59
N GLN A 407 4.10 -33.35 -8.94
CA GLN A 407 4.26 -31.91 -8.72
C GLN A 407 4.13 -31.21 -10.06
N ILE A 408 3.16 -30.31 -10.20
CA ILE A 408 2.90 -29.57 -11.45
C ILE A 408 3.09 -28.07 -11.28
N THR A 409 3.39 -27.36 -12.37
CA THR A 409 3.34 -25.89 -12.40
C THR A 409 1.89 -25.39 -12.39
N VAL A 410 1.64 -24.31 -11.68
CA VAL A 410 0.35 -23.60 -11.64
C VAL A 410 0.61 -22.08 -11.59
N PRO A 411 -0.35 -21.24 -12.02
CA PRO A 411 -0.22 -19.79 -11.88
C PRO A 411 -0.06 -19.41 -10.40
N ILE A 412 0.61 -18.29 -10.12
CA ILE A 412 0.69 -17.72 -8.77
C ILE A 412 -0.70 -17.31 -8.27
N GLY A 413 -1.51 -16.69 -9.14
CA GLY A 413 -2.86 -16.22 -8.80
C GLY A 413 -3.12 -14.84 -9.41
N VAL A 414 -3.15 -13.82 -8.55
CA VAL A 414 -3.38 -12.41 -8.90
C VAL A 414 -2.09 -11.61 -8.73
N LEU A 415 -1.62 -11.02 -9.83
CA LEU A 415 -0.45 -10.16 -9.86
C LEU A 415 -0.89 -8.69 -9.76
N LEU A 416 -0.13 -7.86 -9.04
CA LEU A 416 -0.23 -6.40 -9.09
C LEU A 416 1.06 -5.82 -9.65
N VAL A 417 0.99 -5.22 -10.84
CA VAL A 417 2.12 -4.52 -11.44
C VAL A 417 1.94 -3.02 -11.27
N ILE A 418 2.86 -2.39 -10.55
CA ILE A 418 2.88 -0.94 -10.33
C ILE A 418 4.04 -0.36 -11.12
N PHE A 419 3.77 0.54 -12.07
CA PHE A 419 4.79 1.04 -12.99
C PHE A 419 4.70 2.53 -13.26
N GLU A 420 5.85 3.17 -13.43
CA GLU A 420 6.00 4.61 -13.66
C GLU A 420 6.69 4.88 -15.01
N SER A 421 6.11 5.79 -15.78
CA SER A 421 6.66 6.36 -17.01
C SER A 421 7.12 5.31 -18.03
N ARG A 422 6.48 4.13 -18.05
CA ARG A 422 6.82 3.00 -18.93
C ARG A 422 5.55 2.36 -19.52
N PRO A 423 4.87 3.02 -20.46
CA PRO A 423 3.65 2.48 -21.06
C PRO A 423 3.89 1.19 -21.86
N ASP A 424 5.11 0.96 -22.34
CA ASP A 424 5.57 -0.26 -22.99
C ASP A 424 5.50 -1.50 -22.08
N CYS A 425 5.58 -1.31 -20.76
CA CYS A 425 5.48 -2.38 -19.78
C CYS A 425 4.08 -3.04 -19.80
N LEU A 426 3.02 -2.28 -20.03
CA LEU A 426 1.63 -2.75 -19.95
C LEU A 426 1.36 -3.98 -20.86
N PRO A 427 1.61 -3.93 -22.18
CA PRO A 427 1.40 -5.10 -23.04
C PRO A 427 2.33 -6.27 -22.70
N GLN A 428 3.58 -6.01 -22.26
CA GLN A 428 4.53 -7.06 -21.88
C GLN A 428 4.04 -7.86 -20.68
N VAL A 429 3.69 -7.18 -19.58
CA VAL A 429 3.24 -7.86 -18.36
C VAL A 429 1.87 -8.49 -18.54
N SER A 430 1.02 -7.89 -19.38
CA SER A 430 -0.28 -8.47 -19.74
C SER A 430 -0.09 -9.79 -20.49
N ALA A 431 0.78 -9.81 -21.50
CA ALA A 431 1.08 -11.02 -22.26
C ALA A 431 1.72 -12.11 -21.38
N LEU A 432 2.65 -11.75 -20.48
CA LEU A 432 3.25 -12.69 -19.53
C LEU A 432 2.22 -13.25 -18.54
N ALA A 433 1.31 -12.42 -18.03
CA ALA A 433 0.22 -12.87 -17.17
C ALA A 433 -0.74 -13.81 -17.91
N ILE A 434 -1.09 -13.49 -19.16
CA ILE A 434 -1.91 -14.35 -20.03
C ILE A 434 -1.22 -15.69 -20.24
N ALA A 435 0.04 -15.68 -20.68
CA ALA A 435 0.80 -16.89 -20.97
C ALA A 435 0.91 -17.81 -19.74
N SER A 436 1.11 -17.22 -18.56
CA SER A 436 1.24 -17.93 -17.28
C SER A 436 -0.10 -18.22 -16.59
N GLY A 437 -1.24 -17.82 -17.16
CA GLY A 437 -2.57 -18.07 -16.60
C GLY A 437 -2.89 -17.26 -15.33
N ASN A 438 -2.21 -16.13 -15.11
CA ASN A 438 -2.43 -15.26 -13.96
C ASN A 438 -3.46 -14.17 -14.25
N ALA A 439 -4.20 -13.76 -13.23
CA ALA A 439 -4.92 -12.49 -13.23
C ALA A 439 -3.94 -11.34 -13.01
N LEU A 440 -4.28 -10.14 -13.51
CA LEU A 440 -3.41 -8.98 -13.44
C LEU A 440 -4.16 -7.70 -13.09
N LEU A 441 -3.65 -6.99 -12.08
CA LEU A 441 -3.98 -5.60 -11.79
C LEU A 441 -2.83 -4.72 -12.24
N LEU A 442 -3.15 -3.70 -13.03
CA LEU A 442 -2.20 -2.73 -13.56
C LEU A 442 -2.40 -1.39 -12.87
N LYS A 443 -1.36 -0.85 -12.24
CA LYS A 443 -1.37 0.50 -11.70
C LYS A 443 -0.26 1.34 -12.34
N GLY A 444 -0.64 2.04 -13.41
CA GLY A 444 0.24 2.98 -14.09
C GLY A 444 0.34 4.35 -13.40
N GLY A 445 1.42 5.06 -13.70
CA GLY A 445 1.60 6.48 -13.39
C GLY A 445 0.59 7.39 -14.10
N LYS A 446 0.33 8.57 -13.51
CA LYS A 446 -0.64 9.56 -14.03
C LYS A 446 -0.20 10.18 -15.35
N GLU A 447 1.10 10.24 -15.57
CA GLU A 447 1.76 10.79 -16.74
C GLU A 447 1.55 9.97 -18.02
N ALA A 448 1.19 8.68 -17.90
CA ALA A 448 0.95 7.77 -19.02
C ALA A 448 -0.54 7.41 -19.17
N ALA A 449 -1.45 8.23 -18.61
CA ALA A 449 -2.86 7.87 -18.48
C ALA A 449 -3.55 7.62 -19.83
N ASN A 450 -3.29 8.44 -20.86
CA ASN A 450 -3.93 8.26 -22.16
C ASN A 450 -3.39 7.02 -22.89
N THR A 451 -2.06 6.81 -22.83
CA THR A 451 -1.38 5.68 -23.44
C THR A 451 -1.78 4.35 -22.79
N ASN A 452 -1.81 4.29 -21.46
CA ASN A 452 -2.20 3.09 -20.72
C ASN A 452 -3.67 2.73 -20.98
N LYS A 453 -4.54 3.73 -21.13
CA LYS A 453 -5.96 3.51 -21.44
C LYS A 453 -6.14 2.79 -22.78
N ILE A 454 -5.50 3.27 -23.85
CA ILE A 454 -5.62 2.62 -25.16
C ILE A 454 -4.97 1.23 -25.17
N LEU A 455 -3.79 1.06 -24.57
CA LEU A 455 -3.14 -0.25 -24.51
C LEU A 455 -3.95 -1.28 -23.69
N HIS A 456 -4.58 -0.84 -22.60
CA HIS A 456 -5.51 -1.67 -21.84
C HIS A 456 -6.75 -2.03 -22.66
N GLN A 457 -7.33 -1.10 -23.41
CA GLN A 457 -8.47 -1.39 -24.30
C GLN A 457 -8.13 -2.46 -25.34
N LEU A 458 -6.96 -2.38 -25.99
CA LEU A 458 -6.52 -3.41 -26.94
C LEU A 458 -6.28 -4.77 -26.25
N THR A 459 -5.80 -4.75 -25.01
CA THR A 459 -5.65 -5.96 -24.20
C THR A 459 -7.01 -6.59 -23.89
N GLN A 460 -8.02 -5.78 -23.53
CA GLN A 460 -9.39 -6.23 -23.30
C GLN A 460 -10.02 -6.83 -24.55
N GLU A 461 -9.78 -6.21 -25.72
CA GLU A 461 -10.24 -6.69 -27.01
C GLU A 461 -9.66 -8.07 -27.34
N ALA A 462 -8.35 -8.26 -27.18
CA ALA A 462 -7.70 -9.56 -27.37
C ALA A 462 -8.24 -10.65 -26.41
N LEU A 463 -8.43 -10.31 -25.12
CA LEU A 463 -8.98 -11.24 -24.12
C LEU A 463 -10.45 -11.62 -24.39
N SER A 464 -11.21 -10.76 -25.08
CA SER A 464 -12.63 -10.97 -25.33
C SER A 464 -12.91 -12.16 -26.26
N ILE A 465 -11.92 -12.56 -27.09
CA ILE A 465 -11.99 -13.72 -28.00
C ILE A 465 -12.40 -14.99 -27.24
N HIS A 466 -11.93 -15.15 -26.00
CA HIS A 466 -12.23 -16.30 -25.14
C HIS A 466 -13.01 -15.92 -23.88
N GLY A 467 -13.66 -14.74 -23.85
CA GLY A 467 -14.55 -14.32 -22.77
C GLY A 467 -13.85 -14.08 -21.41
N VAL A 468 -12.56 -13.72 -21.42
CA VAL A 468 -11.74 -13.53 -20.21
C VAL A 468 -11.23 -12.09 -20.04
N SER A 469 -11.95 -11.11 -20.61
CA SER A 469 -11.58 -9.68 -20.55
C SER A 469 -11.31 -9.20 -19.12
N ASP A 470 -12.10 -9.66 -18.15
CA ASP A 470 -11.94 -9.22 -16.76
C ASP A 470 -10.64 -9.66 -16.10
N ALA A 471 -9.87 -10.60 -16.68
CA ALA A 471 -8.63 -11.12 -16.10
C ALA A 471 -7.53 -10.05 -15.95
N ILE A 472 -7.60 -8.96 -16.72
CA ILE A 472 -6.64 -7.86 -16.67
C ILE A 472 -7.36 -6.54 -16.39
N GLN A 473 -7.13 -5.94 -15.23
CA GLN A 473 -7.79 -4.70 -14.81
C GLN A 473 -6.79 -3.54 -14.74
N LEU A 474 -7.18 -2.37 -15.23
CA LEU A 474 -6.45 -1.13 -15.03
C LEU A 474 -7.02 -0.39 -13.82
N VAL A 475 -6.23 -0.29 -12.76
CA VAL A 475 -6.60 0.39 -11.51
C VAL A 475 -6.57 1.91 -11.73
N SER A 476 -7.58 2.59 -11.18
CA SER A 476 -7.67 4.05 -11.23
C SER A 476 -6.43 4.72 -10.66
N THR A 477 -5.97 5.80 -11.31
CA THR A 477 -4.84 6.61 -10.82
C THR A 477 -5.15 7.37 -9.52
N ARG A 478 -6.41 7.37 -9.07
CA ARG A 478 -6.84 7.93 -7.79
C ARG A 478 -6.55 7.03 -6.60
N GLU A 479 -6.43 5.72 -6.81
CA GLU A 479 -6.08 4.79 -5.73
C GLU A 479 -4.62 4.98 -5.32
N GLU A 480 -4.41 5.04 -4.01
CA GLU A 480 -3.07 5.15 -3.44
C GLU A 480 -2.40 3.78 -3.45
N VAL A 481 -1.10 3.75 -3.72
CA VAL A 481 -0.31 2.51 -3.78
C VAL A 481 -0.37 1.75 -2.44
N GLU A 482 -0.40 2.47 -1.32
CA GLU A 482 -0.53 1.89 0.02
C GLU A 482 -1.83 1.09 0.19
N ASP A 483 -2.94 1.56 -0.37
CA ASP A 483 -4.22 0.85 -0.25
C ASP A 483 -4.18 -0.48 -1.00
N LEU A 484 -3.53 -0.51 -2.18
CA LEU A 484 -3.32 -1.74 -2.95
C LEU A 484 -2.43 -2.74 -2.19
N CYS A 485 -1.41 -2.24 -1.50
CA CYS A 485 -0.49 -3.07 -0.70
C CYS A 485 -1.15 -3.71 0.53
N ARG A 486 -2.37 -3.30 0.91
CA ARG A 486 -3.14 -3.87 2.02
C ARG A 486 -4.05 -5.03 1.61
N LEU A 487 -4.18 -5.30 0.31
CA LEU A 487 -5.07 -6.34 -0.24
C LEU A 487 -4.45 -7.75 -0.15
N GLU A 488 -3.88 -8.12 1.00
CA GLU A 488 -3.11 -9.38 1.19
C GLU A 488 -3.90 -10.66 0.94
N LYS A 489 -5.22 -10.61 1.12
CA LYS A 489 -6.12 -11.74 0.84
C LYS A 489 -6.47 -11.85 -0.64
N MET A 490 -6.18 -10.81 -1.43
CA MET A 490 -6.65 -10.67 -2.80
C MET A 490 -5.53 -10.66 -3.85
N ILE A 491 -4.31 -10.25 -3.47
CA ILE A 491 -3.15 -10.13 -4.34
C ILE A 491 -2.05 -11.07 -3.85
N ASP A 492 -1.51 -11.85 -4.77
CA ASP A 492 -0.56 -12.93 -4.46
C ASP A 492 0.91 -12.51 -4.71
N LEU A 493 1.15 -11.52 -5.59
CA LEU A 493 2.49 -10.98 -5.87
C LEU A 493 2.43 -9.52 -6.35
N ILE A 494 3.32 -8.67 -5.83
CA ILE A 494 3.52 -7.29 -6.30
C ILE A 494 4.81 -7.20 -7.11
N ILE A 495 4.75 -6.55 -8.28
CA ILE A 495 5.90 -6.32 -9.15
C ILE A 495 6.04 -4.80 -9.42
N PRO A 496 6.93 -4.11 -8.70
CA PRO A 496 7.21 -2.69 -8.94
C PRO A 496 8.19 -2.50 -10.10
N ARG A 497 7.84 -1.61 -11.04
CA ARG A 497 8.67 -1.21 -12.20
C ARG A 497 8.80 0.31 -12.26
N GLY A 498 9.78 0.86 -11.54
CA GLY A 498 9.93 2.30 -11.41
C GLY A 498 11.30 2.72 -10.88
N SER A 499 11.31 3.80 -10.12
CA SER A 499 12.51 4.26 -9.41
C SER A 499 12.81 3.37 -8.18
N SER A 500 14.06 3.38 -7.73
CA SER A 500 14.49 2.75 -6.47
C SER A 500 13.67 3.24 -5.27
N GLN A 501 13.25 4.50 -5.30
CA GLN A 501 12.38 5.08 -4.26
C GLN A 501 11.01 4.40 -4.24
N LEU A 502 10.33 4.32 -5.40
CA LEU A 502 9.04 3.64 -5.53
C LEU A 502 9.12 2.19 -5.03
N VAL A 503 10.16 1.45 -5.46
CA VAL A 503 10.33 0.05 -5.06
C VAL A 503 10.45 -0.07 -3.53
N ARG A 504 11.26 0.78 -2.89
CA ARG A 504 11.43 0.80 -1.43
C ARG A 504 10.15 1.19 -0.70
N GLU A 505 9.38 2.13 -1.23
CA GLU A 505 8.08 2.53 -0.66
C GLU A 505 7.09 1.36 -0.70
N ILE A 506 7.01 0.66 -1.83
CA ILE A 506 6.17 -0.54 -1.99
C ILE A 506 6.62 -1.66 -1.05
N GLN A 507 7.92 -1.94 -0.95
CA GLN A 507 8.46 -2.95 -0.03
C GLN A 507 8.14 -2.64 1.44
N ARG A 508 8.11 -1.36 1.83
CA ARG A 508 7.73 -0.94 3.20
C ARG A 508 6.22 -1.04 3.43
N ALA A 509 5.41 -0.73 2.43
CA ALA A 509 3.95 -0.72 2.51
C ALA A 509 3.35 -2.13 2.42
N ALA A 510 3.94 -3.00 1.59
CA ALA A 510 3.51 -4.38 1.38
C ALA A 510 3.83 -5.26 2.59
N LYS A 511 2.88 -5.37 3.51
CA LYS A 511 2.90 -6.33 4.61
C LYS A 511 2.07 -7.54 4.21
N GLY A 512 2.68 -8.72 4.19
CA GLY A 512 2.01 -9.98 3.87
C GLY A 512 2.09 -10.40 2.39
N ILE A 513 2.13 -9.45 1.46
CA ILE A 513 2.25 -9.75 0.01
C ILE A 513 3.72 -9.78 -0.41
N PRO A 514 4.22 -10.85 -1.05
CA PRO A 514 5.56 -10.88 -1.62
C PRO A 514 5.77 -9.79 -2.68
N VAL A 515 6.96 -9.19 -2.70
CA VAL A 515 7.36 -8.18 -3.69
C VAL A 515 8.53 -8.72 -4.51
N LEU A 516 8.37 -8.79 -5.84
CA LEU A 516 9.40 -9.23 -6.78
C LEU A 516 9.95 -8.06 -7.57
N GLY A 517 11.25 -7.79 -7.41
CA GLY A 517 11.96 -6.74 -8.12
C GLY A 517 13.34 -6.51 -7.52
N HIS A 518 13.95 -5.38 -7.86
CA HIS A 518 15.22 -4.94 -7.30
C HIS A 518 15.11 -3.46 -6.91
N SER A 519 15.76 -3.06 -5.83
CA SER A 519 15.76 -1.67 -5.35
C SER A 519 16.97 -0.87 -5.81
N GLU A 520 18.01 -1.52 -6.33
CA GLU A 520 19.29 -0.90 -6.69
C GLU A 520 20.06 -1.77 -7.70
N GLY A 521 20.95 -1.13 -8.46
CA GLY A 521 21.71 -1.70 -9.58
C GLY A 521 23.22 -1.44 -9.52
N VAL A 522 23.85 -1.59 -8.34
CA VAL A 522 25.31 -1.39 -8.19
C VAL A 522 26.06 -2.60 -8.75
N CYS A 523 26.37 -2.53 -10.05
CA CYS A 523 27.01 -3.59 -10.83
C CYS A 523 28.52 -3.34 -10.99
N HIS A 524 29.31 -4.41 -10.95
CA HIS A 524 30.76 -4.35 -11.08
C HIS A 524 31.27 -4.98 -12.36
N VAL A 525 32.36 -4.43 -12.89
CA VAL A 525 33.23 -5.13 -13.85
C VAL A 525 34.61 -5.23 -13.21
N TYR A 526 35.14 -6.44 -13.06
CA TYR A 526 36.48 -6.72 -12.57
C TYR A 526 37.42 -7.06 -13.72
N ILE A 527 38.49 -6.29 -13.84
CA ILE A 527 39.57 -6.51 -14.81
C ILE A 527 40.72 -7.22 -14.10
N ASP A 528 40.86 -8.50 -14.41
CA ASP A 528 41.85 -9.41 -13.83
C ASP A 528 43.25 -9.19 -14.42
N SER A 529 44.30 -9.65 -13.75
CA SER A 529 45.69 -9.50 -14.23
C SER A 529 45.94 -10.11 -15.61
N ASP A 530 45.21 -11.19 -15.95
CA ASP A 530 45.32 -11.89 -17.23
C ASP A 530 44.29 -11.40 -18.28
N ALA A 531 43.78 -10.18 -18.14
CA ALA A 531 42.79 -9.62 -19.05
C ALA A 531 43.37 -9.23 -20.43
N SER A 532 42.64 -9.56 -21.50
CA SER A 532 42.91 -9.06 -22.85
C SER A 532 42.52 -7.58 -22.99
N ILE A 533 43.39 -6.79 -23.62
CA ILE A 533 43.17 -5.36 -23.86
C ILE A 533 41.90 -5.12 -24.67
N ASP A 534 41.78 -5.80 -25.82
CA ASP A 534 40.70 -5.56 -26.79
C ASP A 534 39.33 -5.86 -26.15
N LYS A 535 39.21 -7.01 -25.47
CA LYS A 535 37.97 -7.39 -24.76
C LYS A 535 37.62 -6.40 -23.66
N THR A 536 38.61 -5.96 -22.90
CA THR A 536 38.42 -5.05 -21.75
C THR A 536 37.78 -3.74 -22.20
N ILE A 537 38.31 -3.12 -23.24
CA ILE A 537 37.81 -1.82 -23.72
C ILE A 537 36.36 -1.92 -24.20
N ASP A 538 36.04 -2.94 -24.98
CA ASP A 538 34.69 -3.11 -25.51
C ASP A 538 33.67 -3.44 -24.42
N ILE A 539 34.02 -4.32 -23.48
CA ILE A 539 33.14 -4.71 -22.38
C ILE A 539 32.89 -3.53 -21.44
N VAL A 540 33.92 -2.77 -21.06
CA VAL A 540 33.75 -1.62 -20.14
C VAL A 540 32.96 -0.51 -20.82
N ARG A 541 33.24 -0.21 -22.10
CA ARG A 541 32.50 0.78 -22.88
C ARG A 541 31.02 0.43 -22.95
N ASP A 542 30.69 -0.80 -23.37
CA ASP A 542 29.30 -1.22 -23.49
C ASP A 542 28.60 -1.25 -22.12
N SER A 543 29.27 -1.77 -21.08
CA SER A 543 28.70 -1.88 -19.74
C SER A 543 28.33 -0.53 -19.12
N LYS A 544 29.06 0.56 -19.42
CA LYS A 544 28.77 1.90 -18.88
C LYS A 544 27.99 2.79 -19.85
N CYS A 545 28.33 2.79 -21.14
CA CYS A 545 27.93 3.83 -22.09
C CYS A 545 26.72 3.48 -22.98
N ASP A 546 26.38 2.19 -23.17
CA ASP A 546 25.23 1.78 -24.00
C ASP A 546 23.92 2.40 -23.50
N TYR A 547 23.61 2.19 -22.22
CA TYR A 547 22.45 2.79 -21.56
C TYR A 547 22.74 3.07 -20.09
N PRO A 548 23.35 4.22 -19.76
CA PRO A 548 23.85 4.51 -18.40
C PRO A 548 22.78 4.51 -17.30
N ALA A 549 21.52 4.75 -17.67
CA ALA A 549 20.38 4.76 -16.75
C ALA A 549 19.71 3.38 -16.57
N ALA A 550 20.31 2.30 -17.11
CA ALA A 550 19.87 0.93 -16.90
C ALA A 550 20.35 0.40 -15.54
N CYS A 551 19.56 -0.44 -14.88
CA CYS A 551 19.90 -1.02 -13.57
C CYS A 551 21.04 -2.05 -13.62
N ASN A 552 21.45 -2.46 -14.80
CA ASN A 552 22.57 -3.37 -15.03
C ASN A 552 23.78 -2.65 -15.67
N ALA A 553 23.77 -1.31 -15.72
CA ALA A 553 24.94 -0.54 -16.15
C ALA A 553 26.07 -0.69 -15.11
N MET A 554 27.32 -0.73 -15.55
CA MET A 554 28.47 -0.74 -14.64
C MET A 554 28.49 0.54 -13.82
N GLU A 555 28.59 0.41 -12.50
CA GLU A 555 28.75 1.54 -11.57
C GLU A 555 30.14 1.58 -10.95
N THR A 556 30.78 0.42 -10.77
CA THR A 556 32.14 0.30 -10.24
C THR A 556 33.00 -0.57 -11.16
N LEU A 557 34.15 -0.05 -11.56
CA LEU A 557 35.21 -0.78 -12.25
C LEU A 557 36.29 -1.17 -11.25
N LEU A 558 36.47 -2.47 -11.04
CA LEU A 558 37.54 -3.02 -10.20
C LEU A 558 38.73 -3.39 -11.08
N ILE A 559 39.92 -2.93 -10.74
CA ILE A 559 41.13 -3.15 -11.54
C ILE A 559 42.18 -3.85 -10.67
N HIS A 560 42.71 -4.97 -11.16
CA HIS A 560 43.82 -5.64 -10.51
C HIS A 560 45.06 -4.73 -10.47
N ARG A 561 45.72 -4.63 -9.31
CA ARG A 561 46.84 -3.69 -9.08
C ARG A 561 47.95 -3.73 -10.13
N ASP A 562 48.23 -4.92 -10.67
CA ASP A 562 49.32 -5.16 -11.61
C ASP A 562 49.07 -4.48 -12.97
N LEU A 563 47.82 -4.12 -13.27
CA LEU A 563 47.44 -3.45 -14.51
C LEU A 563 47.64 -1.94 -14.48
N LEU A 564 47.79 -1.30 -13.31
CA LEU A 564 47.84 0.16 -13.18
C LEU A 564 48.97 0.83 -13.96
N ARG A 565 50.04 0.10 -14.27
CA ARG A 565 51.21 0.60 -15.02
C ARG A 565 51.34 -0.03 -16.40
N THR A 566 50.22 -0.51 -16.95
CA THR A 566 50.17 -1.18 -18.24
C THR A 566 49.37 -0.38 -19.26
N PRO A 567 49.57 -0.60 -20.57
CA PRO A 567 48.79 0.07 -21.62
C PRO A 567 47.28 -0.17 -21.53
N ILE A 568 46.83 -1.22 -20.84
CA ILE A 568 45.40 -1.51 -20.62
C ILE A 568 44.76 -0.38 -19.82
N PHE A 569 45.38 0.01 -18.71
CA PHE A 569 44.86 1.04 -17.83
C PHE A 569 44.76 2.39 -18.55
N ASP A 570 45.81 2.79 -19.26
CA ASP A 570 45.82 4.05 -20.02
C ASP A 570 44.69 4.08 -21.06
N GLN A 571 44.47 2.98 -21.78
CA GLN A 571 43.40 2.88 -22.77
C GLN A 571 42.00 2.91 -22.16
N ILE A 572 41.79 2.30 -20.98
CA ILE A 572 40.52 2.38 -20.26
C ILE A 572 40.21 3.84 -19.92
N ILE A 573 41.17 4.55 -19.33
CA ILE A 573 40.97 5.94 -18.89
C ILE A 573 40.75 6.87 -20.08
N ASP A 574 41.51 6.70 -21.17
CA ASP A 574 41.33 7.49 -22.39
C ASP A 574 39.97 7.20 -23.04
N MET A 575 39.55 5.94 -23.11
CA MET A 575 38.22 5.57 -23.60
C MET A 575 37.10 6.22 -22.77
N LEU A 576 37.15 6.09 -21.44
CA LEU A 576 36.15 6.68 -20.55
C LEU A 576 36.11 8.21 -20.69
N ARG A 577 37.26 8.86 -20.87
CA ARG A 577 37.34 10.31 -21.11
C ARG A 577 36.72 10.70 -22.44
N THR A 578 36.96 9.93 -23.51
CA THR A 578 36.38 10.15 -24.83
C THR A 578 34.86 9.99 -24.82
N GLU A 579 34.34 9.03 -24.04
CA GLU A 579 32.91 8.82 -23.83
C GLU A 579 32.30 9.81 -22.81
N HIS A 580 33.08 10.78 -22.33
CA HIS A 580 32.68 11.78 -21.34
C HIS A 580 32.22 11.20 -19.99
N VAL A 581 32.73 10.02 -19.60
CA VAL A 581 32.44 9.40 -18.31
C VAL A 581 33.24 10.09 -17.22
N LYS A 582 32.55 10.57 -16.20
CA LYS A 582 33.16 11.16 -14.99
C LYS A 582 33.60 10.06 -14.04
N ILE A 583 34.90 10.02 -13.79
CA ILE A 583 35.53 9.02 -12.91
C ILE A 583 35.56 9.55 -11.48
N HIS A 584 35.18 8.70 -10.53
CA HIS A 584 35.41 8.89 -9.09
C HIS A 584 36.39 7.84 -8.58
N ALA A 585 37.33 8.25 -7.72
CA ALA A 585 38.32 7.30 -7.20
C ALA A 585 37.82 6.60 -5.95
N GLY A 586 37.93 5.29 -5.91
CA GLY A 586 37.88 4.50 -4.68
C GLY A 586 39.10 4.79 -3.79
N PRO A 587 39.02 4.56 -2.46
CA PRO A 587 40.13 4.81 -1.54
C PRO A 587 41.47 4.18 -1.94
N GLN A 588 41.48 2.94 -2.44
CA GLN A 588 42.73 2.28 -2.82
C GLN A 588 43.27 2.87 -4.12
N PHE A 589 42.42 3.11 -5.12
CA PHE A 589 42.82 3.80 -6.34
C PHE A 589 43.36 5.22 -6.08
N ALA A 590 42.73 5.99 -5.19
CA ALA A 590 43.15 7.33 -4.81
C ALA A 590 44.58 7.35 -4.23
N SER A 591 44.99 6.29 -3.52
CA SER A 591 46.35 6.18 -2.97
C SER A 591 47.45 6.08 -4.02
N TYR A 592 47.12 5.70 -5.26
CA TYR A 592 48.04 5.64 -6.39
C TYR A 592 48.09 6.95 -7.21
N LEU A 593 47.23 7.92 -6.89
CA LEU A 593 47.08 9.15 -7.65
C LEU A 593 47.73 10.35 -6.93
N THR A 594 48.42 11.19 -7.68
CA THR A 594 49.04 12.43 -7.16
C THR A 594 48.07 13.62 -7.17
N PHE A 595 47.04 13.57 -8.02
CA PHE A 595 45.97 14.56 -8.17
C PHE A 595 44.72 13.84 -8.74
N SER A 596 43.59 14.55 -8.87
CA SER A 596 42.27 14.10 -9.38
C SER A 596 42.21 12.75 -10.13
N PRO A 597 41.12 11.96 -9.99
CA PRO A 597 39.78 12.35 -9.49
C PRO A 597 39.60 12.35 -7.97
N SER A 598 38.51 12.98 -7.51
CA SER A 598 38.13 13.03 -6.10
C SER A 598 37.73 11.66 -5.57
N GLU A 599 38.05 11.41 -4.30
CA GLU A 599 37.64 10.19 -3.60
C GLU A 599 36.11 10.13 -3.43
N VAL A 600 35.55 8.93 -3.62
CA VAL A 600 34.12 8.67 -3.40
C VAL A 600 33.74 8.77 -1.94
N LYS A 601 32.51 9.22 -1.67
CA LYS A 601 31.91 9.16 -0.32
C LYS A 601 31.39 7.77 0.04
N SER A 602 31.05 6.97 -0.97
CA SER A 602 30.44 5.65 -0.81
C SER A 602 30.73 4.80 -2.04
N LEU A 603 31.17 3.56 -1.81
CA LEU A 603 31.33 2.52 -2.82
C LEU A 603 29.99 1.83 -3.19
N ARG A 604 28.87 2.22 -2.55
CA ARG A 604 27.51 1.70 -2.84
C ARG A 604 26.66 2.65 -3.68
N THR A 605 27.30 3.42 -4.57
CA THR A 605 26.59 4.47 -5.31
C THR A 605 26.16 3.93 -6.67
N GLU A 606 24.85 3.91 -6.93
CA GLU A 606 24.28 3.79 -8.28
C GLU A 606 24.22 5.20 -8.88
N TYR A 607 25.04 5.48 -9.90
CA TYR A 607 25.11 6.79 -10.52
C TYR A 607 23.98 6.97 -11.54
N GLY A 608 23.65 5.93 -12.30
CA GLY A 608 22.58 5.97 -13.31
C GLY A 608 22.82 6.97 -14.46
N ASP A 609 24.07 7.39 -14.67
CA ASP A 609 24.52 8.36 -15.66
C ASP A 609 25.94 7.99 -16.15
N LEU A 610 26.55 8.80 -17.02
CA LEU A 610 27.95 8.72 -17.44
C LEU A 610 28.91 9.12 -16.29
N GLU A 611 28.78 8.46 -15.14
CA GLU A 611 29.71 8.49 -14.03
C GLU A 611 30.01 7.05 -13.58
N CYS A 612 31.22 6.78 -13.07
CA CYS A 612 31.56 5.50 -12.46
C CYS A 612 32.64 5.66 -11.37
N CYS A 613 32.69 4.69 -10.46
CA CYS A 613 33.79 4.52 -9.51
C CYS A 613 34.87 3.61 -10.10
N ILE A 614 36.14 3.98 -9.96
CA ILE A 614 37.27 3.07 -10.21
C ILE A 614 37.92 2.74 -8.87
N GLU A 615 38.07 1.45 -8.58
CA GLU A 615 38.75 0.96 -7.39
C GLU A 615 39.80 -0.08 -7.76
N VAL A 616 40.89 -0.10 -7.00
CA VAL A 616 41.98 -1.07 -7.18
C VAL A 616 41.81 -2.21 -6.19
N VAL A 617 42.08 -3.44 -6.65
CA VAL A 617 42.05 -4.65 -5.81
C VAL A 617 43.36 -5.43 -5.98
N ASP A 618 43.78 -6.13 -4.92
CA ASP A 618 45.05 -6.86 -4.91
C ASP A 618 44.99 -8.26 -5.52
N SER A 619 43.78 -8.82 -5.64
CA SER A 619 43.54 -10.18 -6.14
C SER A 619 42.08 -10.37 -6.58
N MET A 620 41.81 -11.50 -7.27
CA MET A 620 40.44 -11.92 -7.59
C MET A 620 39.58 -12.10 -6.32
N GLN A 621 40.16 -12.59 -5.21
CA GLN A 621 39.43 -12.75 -3.96
C GLN A 621 39.00 -11.39 -3.39
N ASP A 622 39.87 -10.38 -3.43
CA ASP A 622 39.51 -9.02 -2.99
C ASP A 622 38.40 -8.43 -3.88
N ALA A 623 38.39 -8.76 -5.17
CA ALA A 623 37.31 -8.38 -6.07
C ALA A 623 35.97 -9.01 -5.66
N VAL A 624 35.95 -10.31 -5.37
CA VAL A 624 34.76 -11.03 -4.87
C VAL A 624 34.27 -10.42 -3.56
N ASP A 625 35.17 -10.20 -2.61
CA ASP A 625 34.85 -9.63 -1.30
C ASP A 625 34.30 -8.20 -1.44
N HIS A 626 34.85 -7.40 -2.37
CA HIS A 626 34.33 -6.08 -2.71
C HIS A 626 32.90 -6.16 -3.27
N ILE A 627 32.67 -7.04 -4.24
CA ILE A 627 31.36 -7.22 -4.89
C ILE A 627 30.31 -7.65 -3.86
N HIS A 628 30.60 -8.65 -3.02
CA HIS A 628 29.68 -9.10 -1.97
C HIS A 628 29.41 -7.99 -0.95
N LYS A 629 30.42 -7.20 -0.61
CA LYS A 629 30.29 -6.14 0.38
C LYS A 629 29.47 -4.98 -0.17
N TYR A 630 29.75 -4.49 -1.38
CA TYR A 630 29.24 -3.20 -1.86
C TYR A 630 28.20 -3.31 -2.99
N GLY A 631 28.16 -4.42 -3.72
CA GLY A 631 27.21 -4.63 -4.80
C GLY A 631 25.78 -4.90 -4.35
N SER A 632 24.85 -4.74 -5.29
CA SER A 632 23.43 -5.02 -5.07
C SER A 632 23.05 -6.48 -5.39
N SER A 633 24.04 -7.34 -5.65
CA SER A 633 23.84 -8.71 -6.13
C SER A 633 23.02 -8.78 -7.44
N HIS A 634 23.14 -7.78 -8.31
CA HIS A 634 22.42 -7.70 -9.59
C HIS A 634 23.20 -8.40 -10.71
N THR A 635 24.18 -7.72 -11.29
CA THR A 635 25.02 -8.25 -12.36
C THR A 635 26.47 -7.88 -12.12
N ASP A 636 27.36 -8.86 -12.12
CA ASP A 636 28.79 -8.61 -11.96
C ASP A 636 29.62 -9.43 -12.96
N VAL A 637 30.71 -8.85 -13.44
CA VAL A 637 31.46 -9.35 -14.59
C VAL A 637 32.93 -9.51 -14.25
N ILE A 638 33.57 -10.58 -14.72
CA ILE A 638 35.03 -10.71 -14.80
C ILE A 638 35.51 -10.65 -16.25
N VAL A 639 36.60 -9.92 -16.47
CA VAL A 639 37.35 -9.92 -17.73
C VAL A 639 38.72 -10.56 -17.47
N THR A 640 38.94 -11.73 -18.07
CA THR A 640 40.20 -12.51 -17.94
C THR A 640 40.31 -13.52 -19.09
N ASP A 641 41.53 -13.82 -19.54
CA ASP A 641 41.79 -14.98 -20.41
C ASP A 641 42.18 -16.24 -19.61
N ASN A 642 42.30 -16.14 -18.28
CA ASN A 642 42.55 -17.25 -17.40
C ASN A 642 41.24 -17.99 -17.04
N GLU A 643 41.05 -19.16 -17.63
CA GLU A 643 39.84 -19.96 -17.44
C GLU A 643 39.63 -20.40 -15.98
N GLU A 644 40.71 -20.72 -15.24
CA GLU A 644 40.59 -21.14 -13.83
C GLU A 644 40.08 -19.98 -12.97
N THR A 645 40.66 -18.79 -13.13
CA THR A 645 40.21 -17.58 -12.43
C THR A 645 38.76 -17.23 -12.80
N ALA A 646 38.39 -17.35 -14.07
CA ALA A 646 37.02 -17.11 -14.52
C ALA A 646 36.02 -18.05 -13.86
N GLN A 647 36.30 -19.36 -13.83
CA GLN A 647 35.41 -20.35 -13.20
C GLN A 647 35.30 -20.13 -11.68
N GLN A 648 36.39 -19.78 -11.01
CA GLN A 648 36.37 -19.44 -9.59
C GLN A 648 35.49 -18.20 -9.32
N PHE A 649 35.61 -17.15 -10.13
CA PHE A 649 34.78 -15.96 -10.00
C PHE A 649 33.29 -16.27 -10.23
N LEU A 650 32.95 -17.01 -11.30
CA LEU A 650 31.57 -17.43 -11.60
C LEU A 650 30.95 -18.26 -10.47
N GLN A 651 31.75 -19.06 -9.77
CA GLN A 651 31.30 -19.88 -8.64
C GLN A 651 31.13 -19.07 -7.35
N GLN A 652 32.03 -18.11 -7.08
CA GLN A 652 32.09 -17.41 -5.80
C GLN A 652 31.20 -16.16 -5.73
N VAL A 653 31.04 -15.44 -6.84
CA VAL A 653 30.19 -14.25 -6.87
C VAL A 653 28.72 -14.65 -6.77
N ASP A 654 28.01 -14.10 -5.79
CA ASP A 654 26.63 -14.48 -5.48
C ASP A 654 25.66 -13.38 -5.93
N SER A 655 25.75 -13.03 -7.20
CA SER A 655 24.86 -12.09 -7.88
C SER A 655 23.81 -12.83 -8.70
N ALA A 656 22.73 -12.14 -9.06
CA ALA A 656 21.67 -12.73 -9.86
C ALA A 656 22.16 -13.12 -11.26
N CYS A 657 23.11 -12.37 -11.81
CA CYS A 657 23.83 -12.66 -13.04
C CYS A 657 25.33 -12.51 -12.79
N VAL A 658 26.13 -13.49 -13.21
CA VAL A 658 27.61 -13.42 -13.17
C VAL A 658 28.14 -13.77 -14.54
N PHE A 659 28.97 -12.90 -15.12
CA PHE A 659 29.44 -13.04 -16.50
C PHE A 659 30.96 -13.13 -16.58
N TRP A 660 31.44 -13.85 -17.60
CA TRP A 660 32.84 -13.92 -18.00
C TRP A 660 32.97 -13.37 -19.41
N ASN A 661 33.82 -12.35 -19.59
CA ASN A 661 34.11 -11.73 -20.88
C ASN A 661 32.86 -11.28 -21.66
N ALA A 662 31.82 -10.81 -20.95
CA ALA A 662 30.59 -10.28 -21.55
C ALA A 662 30.07 -9.09 -20.74
N SER A 663 29.54 -8.08 -21.45
CA SER A 663 28.99 -6.87 -20.85
C SER A 663 27.88 -7.14 -19.83
N SER A 664 27.82 -6.33 -18.78
CA SER A 664 26.75 -6.39 -17.77
C SER A 664 25.35 -6.13 -18.38
N ARG A 665 25.30 -5.45 -19.52
CA ARG A 665 24.08 -5.11 -20.28
C ARG A 665 23.34 -6.34 -20.81
N PHE A 666 24.00 -7.50 -20.89
CA PHE A 666 23.37 -8.75 -21.30
C PHE A 666 22.35 -9.29 -20.29
N ALA A 667 22.37 -8.84 -19.02
CA ALA A 667 21.40 -9.21 -18.01
C ALA A 667 20.01 -8.60 -18.29
N ASP A 668 19.28 -9.22 -19.21
CA ASP A 668 17.99 -8.77 -19.74
C ASP A 668 17.22 -9.99 -20.27
N GLY A 669 15.91 -10.04 -20.00
CA GLY A 669 15.11 -11.23 -20.32
C GLY A 669 15.05 -11.56 -21.82
N TYR A 670 15.01 -10.55 -22.69
CA TYR A 670 15.01 -10.78 -24.13
C TYR A 670 16.38 -11.32 -24.58
N ARG A 671 17.48 -10.71 -24.10
CA ARG A 671 18.85 -11.16 -24.41
C ARG A 671 19.14 -12.58 -23.89
N PHE A 672 18.50 -13.00 -22.80
CA PHE A 672 18.60 -14.37 -22.26
C PHE A 672 17.70 -15.38 -22.98
N GLY A 673 16.94 -14.96 -24.00
CA GLY A 673 16.05 -15.85 -24.75
C GLY A 673 14.75 -16.19 -24.02
N LEU A 674 14.35 -15.40 -23.01
CA LEU A 674 13.08 -15.56 -22.30
C LEU A 674 11.89 -14.93 -23.07
N GLY A 675 12.17 -14.22 -24.17
CA GLY A 675 11.20 -13.49 -25.00
C GLY A 675 10.73 -12.18 -24.39
N ALA A 676 10.28 -12.20 -23.14
CA ALA A 676 9.91 -11.02 -22.37
C ALA A 676 10.26 -11.18 -20.88
N GLU A 677 10.33 -10.06 -20.16
CA GLU A 677 10.52 -10.04 -18.71
C GLU A 677 9.48 -9.15 -18.02
N VAL A 678 9.12 -9.53 -16.79
CA VAL A 678 8.37 -8.63 -15.89
C VAL A 678 9.28 -7.71 -15.10
N GLY A 679 10.54 -8.11 -14.88
CA GLY A 679 11.36 -7.68 -13.76
C GLY A 679 12.75 -8.30 -13.83
N ILE A 680 13.73 -7.65 -13.20
CA ILE A 680 14.92 -8.35 -12.73
C ILE A 680 14.78 -8.48 -11.21
N SER A 681 15.04 -9.67 -10.68
CA SER A 681 14.97 -9.96 -9.25
C SER A 681 16.36 -10.21 -8.70
N THR A 682 16.74 -9.48 -7.65
CA THR A 682 17.94 -9.79 -6.86
C THR A 682 17.62 -10.67 -5.65
N ALA A 683 16.34 -11.03 -5.45
CA ALA A 683 15.93 -11.91 -4.38
C ALA A 683 16.49 -13.33 -4.57
N ARG A 684 16.75 -14.01 -3.45
CA ARG A 684 17.29 -15.38 -3.43
C ARG A 684 16.23 -16.47 -3.39
N ILE A 685 14.97 -16.09 -3.27
CA ILE A 685 13.82 -16.99 -3.20
C ILE A 685 12.93 -16.81 -4.43
N HIS A 686 12.23 -17.87 -4.82
CA HIS A 686 11.30 -17.91 -5.96
C HIS A 686 11.95 -17.73 -7.34
N ALA A 687 12.34 -16.52 -7.71
CA ALA A 687 12.94 -16.20 -9.00
C ALA A 687 14.07 -15.18 -8.84
N ARG A 688 15.18 -15.38 -9.57
CA ARG A 688 16.40 -14.57 -9.49
C ARG A 688 16.95 -14.31 -10.89
N GLY A 689 17.42 -13.09 -11.14
CA GLY A 689 17.82 -12.61 -12.46
C GLY A 689 16.63 -12.07 -13.26
N PRO A 690 16.76 -11.96 -14.59
CA PRO A 690 15.63 -11.62 -15.46
C PRO A 690 14.48 -12.62 -15.28
N VAL A 691 13.30 -12.09 -14.92
CA VAL A 691 12.13 -12.88 -14.58
C VAL A 691 11.19 -12.93 -15.77
N GLY A 692 11.23 -14.05 -16.50
CA GLY A 692 10.28 -14.37 -17.56
C GLY A 692 9.02 -15.06 -17.03
N LEU A 693 8.33 -15.79 -17.91
CA LEU A 693 7.08 -16.48 -17.59
C LEU A 693 7.19 -17.48 -16.43
N GLU A 694 8.28 -18.25 -16.33
CA GLU A 694 8.43 -19.28 -15.29
C GLU A 694 8.47 -18.67 -13.88
N GLY A 695 8.95 -17.44 -13.74
CA GLY A 695 8.91 -16.72 -12.47
C GLY A 695 7.53 -16.21 -12.08
N LEU A 696 6.51 -16.41 -12.92
CA LEU A 696 5.10 -16.13 -12.62
C LEU A 696 4.29 -17.40 -12.32
N LEU A 697 4.97 -18.54 -12.17
CA LEU A 697 4.38 -19.83 -11.84
C LEU A 697 4.86 -20.27 -10.45
N THR A 698 4.02 -21.02 -9.76
CA THR A 698 4.38 -21.79 -8.56
C THR A 698 4.09 -23.27 -8.82
N THR A 699 4.17 -24.10 -7.78
CA THR A 699 3.96 -25.55 -7.90
C THR A 699 2.86 -26.05 -6.97
N LYS A 700 2.19 -27.13 -7.37
CA LYS A 700 1.20 -27.84 -6.56
C LYS A 700 1.43 -29.33 -6.63
N TRP A 701 1.22 -30.02 -5.50
CA TRP A 701 1.24 -31.48 -5.41
C TRP A 701 -0.15 -32.06 -5.67
N ILE A 702 -0.21 -33.08 -6.51
CA ILE A 702 -1.41 -33.85 -6.84
C ILE A 702 -1.14 -35.31 -6.51
N LEU A 703 -1.87 -35.84 -5.52
CA LEU A 703 -1.81 -37.25 -5.14
C LEU A 703 -3.08 -37.95 -5.61
N ARG A 704 -2.94 -39.02 -6.39
CA ARG A 704 -4.06 -39.86 -6.85
C ARG A 704 -3.91 -41.25 -6.24
N GLY A 705 -4.97 -41.72 -5.59
CA GLY A 705 -5.02 -43.04 -4.94
C GLY A 705 -6.40 -43.69 -5.09
N GLU A 706 -6.55 -44.89 -4.53
CA GLU A 706 -7.75 -45.74 -4.62
C GLU A 706 -8.42 -45.95 -3.26
N GLY A 707 -8.22 -45.02 -2.31
CA GLY A 707 -8.71 -45.13 -0.93
C GLY A 707 -7.61 -45.41 0.10
N HIS A 708 -6.34 -45.17 -0.26
CA HIS A 708 -5.19 -45.32 0.64
C HIS A 708 -5.34 -44.51 1.93
N THR A 709 -5.08 -45.13 3.08
CA THR A 709 -4.98 -44.44 4.37
C THR A 709 -3.56 -44.52 4.93
N VAL A 710 -3.14 -43.55 5.75
CA VAL A 710 -1.80 -43.54 6.34
C VAL A 710 -1.58 -44.74 7.28
N VAL A 711 -2.65 -45.25 7.90
CA VAL A 711 -2.59 -46.42 8.81
C VAL A 711 -2.14 -47.68 8.07
N ASP A 712 -2.53 -47.82 6.80
CA ASP A 712 -2.11 -48.95 5.96
C ASP A 712 -0.59 -49.01 5.75
N PHE A 713 0.12 -47.90 5.95
CA PHE A 713 1.58 -47.80 5.84
C PHE A 713 2.30 -47.78 7.19
N SER A 714 1.59 -48.00 8.29
CA SER A 714 2.21 -48.12 9.63
C SER A 714 3.08 -49.39 9.74
N GLU A 715 3.83 -49.54 10.82
CA GLU A 715 4.68 -50.72 11.05
C GLU A 715 3.89 -52.04 11.03
N GLN A 716 2.61 -51.99 11.41
CA GLN A 716 1.67 -53.13 11.35
C GLN A 716 0.71 -53.06 10.15
N GLY A 717 0.91 -52.10 9.25
CA GLY A 717 0.09 -51.84 8.08
C GLY A 717 0.25 -52.89 6.97
N SER A 718 -0.72 -52.95 6.06
CA SER A 718 -0.76 -53.92 4.95
C SER A 718 -0.03 -53.45 3.69
N LEU A 719 0.30 -52.16 3.57
CA LEU A 719 0.91 -51.52 2.41
C LEU A 719 2.33 -51.03 2.73
N LYS A 720 3.13 -50.87 1.68
CA LYS A 720 4.52 -50.39 1.76
C LYS A 720 4.77 -49.29 0.74
N TYR A 721 5.65 -48.36 1.10
CA TYR A 721 6.14 -47.35 0.18
C TYR A 721 7.11 -47.92 -0.84
N LEU A 722 7.06 -47.41 -2.07
CA LEU A 722 7.95 -47.72 -3.18
C LEU A 722 8.90 -46.54 -3.48
N HIS A 723 8.36 -45.31 -3.49
CA HIS A 723 9.08 -44.08 -3.81
C HIS A 723 9.86 -44.11 -5.14
N GLU A 724 9.30 -44.75 -6.17
CA GLU A 724 9.93 -44.85 -7.48
C GLU A 724 9.67 -43.59 -8.30
N ASN A 725 10.72 -42.93 -8.79
CA ASN A 725 10.56 -41.81 -9.71
C ASN A 725 10.06 -42.32 -11.08
N ILE A 726 9.01 -41.69 -11.58
CA ILE A 726 8.44 -41.97 -12.90
C ILE A 726 9.00 -40.93 -13.88
N PRO A 727 9.47 -41.33 -15.09
CA PRO A 727 9.91 -40.39 -16.10
C PRO A 727 8.85 -39.34 -16.43
N VAL A 728 9.31 -38.10 -16.60
CA VAL A 728 8.51 -36.95 -17.00
C VAL A 728 8.85 -36.58 -18.46
N PRO A 729 7.90 -36.11 -19.27
CA PRO A 729 8.19 -35.69 -20.64
C PRO A 729 9.30 -34.64 -20.67
N HIS A 730 10.27 -34.81 -21.57
CA HIS A 730 11.31 -33.81 -21.80
C HIS A 730 10.70 -32.54 -22.39
N ARG A 731 11.23 -31.37 -22.00
CA ARG A 731 10.86 -30.09 -22.63
C ARG A 731 11.10 -30.18 -24.14
N SER A 732 10.12 -29.73 -24.91
CA SER A 732 10.34 -29.45 -26.33
C SER A 732 11.30 -28.26 -26.42
N PHE A 733 12.53 -28.50 -26.87
CA PHE A 733 13.43 -27.43 -27.28
C PHE A 733 12.91 -26.93 -28.64
N ASN A 734 12.09 -25.88 -28.63
CA ASN A 734 11.69 -25.16 -29.85
C ASN A 734 12.64 -24.00 -30.11
#